data_AF-A0A2E4ABH8-F1
#
_entry.id   AF-A0A2E4ABH8-F1
#
_cell.length_a   1.000
_cell.length_b   1.000
_cell.length_c   1.000
_cell.angle_alpha   90.00
_cell.angle_beta   90.00
_cell.angle_gamma   90.00
#
_symmetry.space_group_name_H-M   'P 1'
#
loop_
_entity.id
_entity.type
_entity.pdbx_description
1 polymer ?
#
loop_
_entity_poly.entity_id
_entity_poly.type
_entity_poly.pdbx_seq_one_letter_code
_entity_poly.pdbx_strand_id
1 'polypeptide(L)'
;MLEINKLELTNVSHRYGDSSGGINHLNLQVESNELICVLGPSGCGKSTLLKILAGQLKPLSGEVLYNGESLYKNLHKIRSHISYAPEEESFDPLLSVEENFNFSAAIRCPDISKEERQQKTALLIQELLLENKRTEIPGDHFQKSLSGGERKRLNVGLELTNDSSILLIDEPTTGLSSYDSENIINSIKKRIDGKICFVSIHQPSKKLFKSFDKALLLDNNGNLAFWGSPDEMEHAFREALQSLIEESKSINQSELLRIQEIGTPEFIIELIQLDLHNKFDNEFTKPQIKDKISNEKKPLIREKKRNFKQFNTHLSRTLLSKLRNKSILFSTLVISPLLALLIAGVLKYSEGENYIFSEAPHIPAYIFISLVVAMFLGLTNSASEIIKDKGILSRERGYGIFVSQYILSKFLILSFFSIAQSWVYLWIGNSILLIHQMTWHYMLWMVITNLVGSSIGLLVSASIKSNKSALSLIPIIIIPQILLAGALIEYKKINPSLYFGNDTSNKHIKHRVPEFCNIIPLRWSYESLIIAQNEYNLLATTLREINSIKNDLLKKTNLSPKDEVTLNQHKDAYTLLFGLKAKNFNELTDLINQITESLSQKKFDGNDYLIDGELSASQAFLNSKVKDLVTLAEIETEDYRNDSEEKKPTVFLGKAKHIFGSTFNTISLNFFVMCLFILSLLTLTGLILRRKLRSSSGQSI
;
A
#
# COMPACT_ATOMS: atom_id res chain seq x y z
N MET A 1 7.20 -0.26 -31.84
CA MET A 1 7.79 -0.98 -30.69
C MET A 1 9.14 -1.52 -31.12
N LEU A 2 10.09 -1.79 -30.22
CA LEU A 2 11.28 -2.58 -30.58
C LEU A 2 10.79 -3.99 -30.92
N GLU A 3 11.00 -4.45 -32.15
CA GLU A 3 10.74 -5.83 -32.56
C GLU A 3 11.95 -6.68 -32.18
N ILE A 4 11.77 -7.57 -31.21
CA ILE A 4 12.82 -8.49 -30.77
C ILE A 4 12.70 -9.77 -31.56
N ASN A 5 13.65 -10.01 -32.45
CA ASN A 5 13.62 -11.13 -33.39
C ASN A 5 14.63 -12.22 -33.02
N LYS A 6 15.58 -11.91 -32.12
CA LYS A 6 16.64 -12.83 -31.71
C LYS A 6 16.87 -12.76 -30.20
N LEU A 7 16.92 -13.93 -29.56
CA LEU A 7 17.32 -14.13 -28.17
C LEU A 7 18.58 -15.00 -28.14
N GLU A 8 19.59 -14.57 -27.39
CA GLU A 8 20.83 -15.31 -27.20
C GLU A 8 21.18 -15.42 -25.71
N LEU A 9 21.59 -16.62 -25.30
CA LEU A 9 22.12 -16.92 -23.98
C LEU A 9 23.57 -17.32 -24.13
N THR A 10 24.46 -16.63 -23.41
CA THR A 10 25.90 -16.88 -23.43
C THR A 10 26.37 -17.25 -22.04
N ASN A 11 26.69 -18.52 -21.84
CA ASN A 11 27.26 -19.08 -20.62
C ASN A 11 26.48 -18.72 -19.33
N VAL A 12 25.15 -18.78 -19.42
CA VAL A 12 24.27 -18.33 -18.33
C VAL A 12 24.23 -19.36 -17.22
N SER A 13 24.61 -18.94 -16.00
CA SER A 13 24.53 -19.78 -14.80
C SER A 13 23.90 -19.05 -13.63
N HIS A 14 23.12 -19.76 -12.82
CA HIS A 14 22.50 -19.24 -11.60
C HIS A 14 22.24 -20.37 -10.60
N ARG A 15 22.48 -20.12 -9.31
CA ARG A 15 22.22 -21.06 -8.20
C ARG A 15 21.61 -20.32 -7.01
N TYR A 16 20.66 -20.95 -6.32
CA TYR A 16 20.05 -20.39 -5.12
C TYR A 16 20.77 -20.89 -3.85
N GLY A 17 21.65 -20.06 -3.28
CA GLY A 17 22.41 -20.45 -2.08
C GLY A 17 23.18 -21.77 -2.27
N ASP A 18 23.13 -22.65 -1.27
CA ASP A 18 23.79 -23.98 -1.30
C ASP A 18 22.91 -25.08 -1.94
N SER A 19 21.73 -24.74 -2.49
CA SER A 19 20.83 -25.73 -3.07
C SER A 19 21.21 -26.12 -4.52
N SER A 20 20.95 -27.37 -4.89
CA SER A 20 21.15 -27.93 -6.24
C SER A 20 20.21 -27.34 -7.31
N GLY A 21 19.25 -26.49 -6.93
CA GLY A 21 18.34 -25.82 -7.86
C GLY A 21 19.01 -24.65 -8.57
N GLY A 22 19.31 -24.81 -9.86
CA GLY A 22 20.01 -23.80 -10.64
C GLY A 22 20.04 -24.12 -12.13
N ILE A 23 20.66 -23.23 -12.90
CA ILE A 23 21.00 -23.43 -14.31
C ILE A 23 22.52 -23.33 -14.40
N ASN A 24 23.15 -24.20 -15.18
CA ASN A 24 24.59 -24.23 -15.33
C ASN A 24 24.97 -24.07 -16.81
N HIS A 25 25.74 -23.04 -17.12
CA HIS A 25 26.47 -22.84 -18.38
C HIS A 25 25.59 -22.97 -19.64
N LEU A 26 24.38 -22.43 -19.59
CA LEU A 26 23.41 -22.52 -20.67
C LEU A 26 23.81 -21.62 -21.86
N ASN A 27 23.87 -22.21 -23.05
CA ASN A 27 24.08 -21.49 -24.31
C ASN A 27 22.91 -21.81 -25.25
N LEU A 28 22.24 -20.79 -25.76
CA LEU A 28 21.03 -20.93 -26.57
C LEU A 28 20.91 -19.78 -27.56
N GLN A 29 20.39 -20.06 -28.75
CA GLN A 29 19.97 -19.05 -29.71
C GLN A 29 18.56 -19.39 -30.19
N VAL A 30 17.68 -18.40 -30.17
CA VAL A 30 16.27 -18.53 -30.53
C VAL A 30 15.87 -17.38 -31.44
N GLU A 31 15.06 -17.67 -32.44
CA GLU A 31 14.56 -16.72 -33.43
C GLU A 31 13.05 -16.48 -33.26
N SER A 32 12.55 -15.38 -33.83
CA SER A 32 11.11 -15.08 -33.86
C SER A 32 10.31 -16.19 -34.53
N ASN A 33 9.05 -16.35 -34.13
CA ASN A 33 8.10 -17.38 -34.59
C ASN A 33 8.40 -18.79 -34.08
N GLU A 34 9.25 -18.95 -33.07
CA GLU A 34 9.49 -20.24 -32.42
C GLU A 34 8.68 -20.37 -31.13
N LEU A 35 7.87 -21.44 -31.04
CA LEU A 35 7.24 -21.93 -29.82
C LEU A 35 8.11 -23.01 -29.17
N ILE A 36 8.72 -22.67 -28.04
CA ILE A 36 9.67 -23.52 -27.32
C ILE A 36 9.02 -24.16 -26.10
N CYS A 37 9.06 -25.50 -26.05
CA CYS A 37 8.71 -26.27 -24.86
C CYS A 37 9.93 -26.38 -23.94
N VAL A 38 9.81 -25.95 -22.68
CA VAL A 38 10.84 -26.14 -21.65
C VAL A 38 10.45 -27.33 -20.78
N LEU A 39 11.24 -28.40 -20.88
CA LEU A 39 11.05 -29.67 -20.19
C LEU A 39 12.17 -29.92 -19.18
N GLY A 40 11.87 -30.77 -18.20
CA GLY A 40 12.82 -31.27 -17.23
C GLY A 40 12.14 -31.63 -15.91
N PRO A 41 12.84 -32.36 -15.04
CA PRO A 41 12.30 -32.80 -13.75
C PRO A 41 11.95 -31.62 -12.83
N SER A 42 11.14 -31.89 -11.80
CA SER A 42 10.86 -30.90 -10.76
C SER A 42 12.16 -30.41 -10.12
N GLY A 43 12.31 -29.08 -10.00
CA GLY A 43 13.50 -28.47 -9.38
C GLY A 43 14.71 -28.23 -10.29
N CYS A 44 14.70 -28.67 -11.56
CA CYS A 44 15.85 -28.49 -12.49
C CYS A 44 16.12 -27.05 -12.96
N GLY A 45 15.30 -26.08 -12.55
CA GLY A 45 15.51 -24.67 -12.90
C GLY A 45 14.67 -24.12 -14.06
N LYS A 46 13.60 -24.80 -14.52
CA LYS A 46 12.66 -24.28 -15.55
C LYS A 46 12.15 -22.87 -15.24
N SER A 47 11.52 -22.69 -14.08
CA SER A 47 11.01 -21.39 -13.64
C SER A 47 12.14 -20.38 -13.39
N THR A 48 13.33 -20.85 -13.00
CA THR A 48 14.54 -20.02 -12.86
C THR A 48 14.95 -19.45 -14.22
N LEU A 49 14.91 -20.27 -15.29
CA LEU A 49 15.25 -19.87 -16.65
C LEU A 49 14.29 -18.79 -17.12
N LEU A 50 13.00 -19.03 -16.99
CA LEU A 50 11.97 -18.06 -17.38
C LEU A 50 12.10 -16.75 -16.58
N LYS A 51 12.43 -16.80 -15.29
CA LYS A 51 12.69 -15.60 -14.47
C LYS A 51 13.94 -14.84 -14.91
N ILE A 52 14.98 -15.53 -15.37
CA ILE A 52 16.18 -14.91 -15.96
C ILE A 52 15.81 -14.21 -17.26
N LEU A 53 15.16 -14.93 -18.19
CA LEU A 53 14.69 -14.36 -19.47
C LEU A 53 13.77 -13.15 -19.24
N ALA A 54 12.88 -13.21 -18.25
CA ALA A 54 11.97 -12.12 -17.90
C ALA A 54 12.66 -10.90 -17.22
N GLY A 55 13.97 -10.95 -16.97
CA GLY A 55 14.70 -9.90 -16.26
C GLY A 55 14.28 -9.76 -14.79
N GLN A 56 13.71 -10.82 -14.22
CA GLN A 56 13.24 -10.88 -12.83
C GLN A 56 14.32 -11.36 -11.87
N LEU A 57 15.23 -12.18 -12.38
CA LEU A 57 16.35 -12.78 -11.65
C LEU A 57 17.64 -12.52 -12.43
N LYS A 58 18.68 -11.94 -11.83
CA LYS A 58 19.96 -11.74 -12.51
C LYS A 58 20.81 -13.02 -12.41
N PRO A 59 21.38 -13.53 -13.52
CA PRO A 59 22.27 -14.67 -13.47
C PRO A 59 23.55 -14.33 -12.70
N LEU A 60 24.19 -15.35 -12.13
CA LEU A 60 25.48 -15.21 -11.44
C LEU A 60 26.62 -15.00 -12.44
N SER A 61 26.56 -15.67 -13.59
CA SER A 61 27.50 -15.54 -14.71
C SER A 61 26.77 -15.59 -16.05
N GLY A 62 27.42 -15.09 -17.10
CA GLY A 62 26.89 -15.07 -18.46
C GLY A 62 26.05 -13.83 -18.79
N GLU A 63 25.66 -13.71 -20.06
CA GLU A 63 24.81 -12.61 -20.54
C GLU A 63 23.58 -13.13 -21.30
N VAL A 64 22.46 -12.43 -21.13
CA VAL A 64 21.22 -12.60 -21.90
C VAL A 64 21.14 -11.43 -22.86
N LEU A 65 21.11 -11.70 -24.16
CA LEU A 65 21.12 -10.70 -25.23
C LEU A 65 19.81 -10.77 -26.01
N TYR A 66 19.20 -9.62 -26.27
CA TYR A 66 18.05 -9.46 -27.15
C TYR A 66 18.44 -8.56 -28.32
N ASN A 67 18.42 -9.10 -29.55
CA ASN A 67 18.98 -8.44 -30.73
C ASN A 67 20.43 -7.90 -30.50
N GLY A 68 21.25 -8.64 -29.74
CA GLY A 68 22.61 -8.23 -29.38
C GLY A 68 22.72 -7.22 -28.22
N GLU A 69 21.60 -6.71 -27.68
CA GLU A 69 21.61 -5.85 -26.49
C GLU A 69 21.46 -6.66 -25.19
N SER A 70 22.34 -6.41 -24.21
CA SER A 70 22.27 -7.07 -22.91
C SER A 70 21.03 -6.67 -22.10
N LEU A 71 20.21 -7.66 -21.74
CA LEU A 71 18.99 -7.49 -20.95
C LEU A 71 19.24 -6.70 -19.67
N TYR A 72 20.22 -7.12 -18.87
CA TYR A 72 20.45 -6.53 -17.54
C TYR A 72 21.11 -5.14 -17.58
N LYS A 73 21.81 -4.81 -18.68
CA LYS A 73 22.34 -3.45 -18.91
C LYS A 73 21.24 -2.51 -19.40
N ASN A 74 20.30 -3.00 -20.22
CA ASN A 74 19.20 -2.23 -20.82
C ASN A 74 17.80 -2.59 -20.28
N LEU A 75 17.72 -3.05 -19.02
CA LEU A 75 16.51 -3.60 -18.40
C LEU A 75 15.28 -2.68 -18.54
N HIS A 76 15.45 -1.38 -18.34
CA HIS A 76 14.34 -0.42 -18.44
C HIS A 76 13.76 -0.30 -19.85
N LYS A 77 14.54 -0.58 -20.89
CA LYS A 77 14.10 -0.49 -22.29
C LYS A 77 13.48 -1.80 -22.76
N ILE A 78 14.14 -2.92 -22.45
CA ILE A 78 13.77 -4.23 -23.01
C ILE A 78 12.56 -4.83 -22.28
N ARG A 79 12.45 -4.61 -20.96
CA ARG A 79 11.45 -5.28 -20.13
C ARG A 79 9.99 -5.04 -20.54
N SER A 80 9.66 -3.88 -21.12
CA SER A 80 8.31 -3.62 -21.62
C SER A 80 7.92 -4.48 -22.83
N HIS A 81 8.89 -5.16 -23.45
CA HIS A 81 8.70 -6.07 -24.57
C HIS A 81 8.64 -7.55 -24.15
N ILE A 82 8.70 -7.83 -22.85
CA ILE A 82 8.65 -9.18 -22.28
C ILE A 82 7.41 -9.33 -21.41
N SER A 83 6.59 -10.34 -21.70
CA SER A 83 5.48 -10.76 -20.83
C SER A 83 5.84 -12.07 -20.15
N TYR A 84 5.57 -12.16 -18.84
CA TYR A 84 5.85 -13.34 -18.04
C TYR A 84 4.60 -13.74 -17.25
N ALA A 85 4.06 -14.91 -17.55
CA ALA A 85 2.97 -15.52 -16.81
C ALA A 85 3.57 -16.45 -15.74
N PRO A 86 3.58 -16.06 -14.45
CA PRO A 86 4.04 -16.95 -13.40
C PRO A 86 3.09 -18.12 -13.20
N GLU A 87 3.61 -19.20 -12.60
CA GLU A 87 2.82 -20.38 -12.23
C GLU A 87 1.69 -19.99 -11.27
N GLU A 88 2.02 -19.19 -10.24
CA GLU A 88 1.08 -18.66 -9.24
C GLU A 88 0.08 -17.69 -9.87
N GLU A 89 -1.20 -17.86 -9.49
CA GLU A 89 -2.30 -17.00 -9.94
C GLU A 89 -2.11 -15.56 -9.45
N SER A 90 -1.96 -14.61 -10.38
CA SER A 90 -1.58 -13.22 -10.07
C SER A 90 -2.62 -12.19 -10.54
N PHE A 91 -3.91 -12.42 -10.27
CA PHE A 91 -5.02 -11.52 -10.62
C PHE A 91 -5.80 -11.05 -9.39
N ASP A 92 -6.66 -10.04 -9.55
CA ASP A 92 -7.50 -9.57 -8.45
C ASP A 92 -8.73 -10.50 -8.33
N PRO A 93 -8.88 -11.25 -7.21
CA PRO A 93 -9.96 -12.22 -7.06
C PRO A 93 -11.34 -11.58 -6.89
N LEU A 94 -11.42 -10.26 -6.63
CA LEU A 94 -12.68 -9.53 -6.39
C LEU A 94 -13.21 -8.80 -7.63
N LEU A 95 -12.42 -8.77 -8.71
CA LEU A 95 -12.80 -8.19 -9.99
C LEU A 95 -13.33 -9.27 -10.91
N SER A 96 -14.24 -8.92 -11.82
CA SER A 96 -14.71 -9.88 -12.82
C SER A 96 -13.59 -10.27 -13.79
N VAL A 97 -13.79 -11.36 -14.54
CA VAL A 97 -12.88 -11.76 -15.63
C VAL A 97 -12.61 -10.57 -16.56
N GLU A 98 -13.67 -9.93 -17.07
CA GLU A 98 -13.57 -8.76 -17.94
C GLU A 98 -12.79 -7.60 -17.32
N GLU A 99 -13.05 -7.28 -16.06
CA GLU A 99 -12.38 -6.17 -15.38
C GLU A 99 -10.90 -6.44 -15.20
N ASN A 100 -10.51 -7.66 -14.83
CA ASN A 100 -9.12 -8.06 -14.75
C ASN A 100 -8.41 -7.82 -16.10
N PHE A 101 -9.00 -8.25 -17.22
CA PHE A 101 -8.48 -7.99 -18.56
C PHE A 101 -8.41 -6.49 -18.89
N ASN A 102 -9.49 -5.74 -18.63
CA ASN A 102 -9.57 -4.33 -18.94
C ASN A 102 -8.57 -3.49 -18.11
N PHE A 103 -8.39 -3.78 -16.82
CA PHE A 103 -7.41 -3.12 -15.97
C PHE A 103 -5.98 -3.47 -16.38
N SER A 104 -5.72 -4.75 -16.69
CA SER A 104 -4.41 -5.19 -17.17
C SER A 104 -4.02 -4.49 -18.48
N ALA A 105 -4.93 -4.48 -19.46
CA ALA A 105 -4.74 -3.78 -20.72
C ALA A 105 -4.62 -2.26 -20.52
N ALA A 106 -5.29 -1.67 -19.53
CA ALA A 106 -5.21 -0.24 -19.23
C ALA A 106 -3.84 0.21 -18.73
N ILE A 107 -3.20 -0.63 -17.92
CA ILE A 107 -1.88 -0.38 -17.35
C ILE A 107 -0.79 -0.56 -18.41
N ARG A 108 -0.95 -1.59 -19.25
CA ARG A 108 0.01 -1.99 -20.29
C ARG A 108 -0.06 -1.14 -21.55
N CYS A 109 -1.28 -0.80 -21.99
CA CYS A 109 -1.57 -0.06 -23.20
C CYS A 109 -2.36 1.24 -22.89
N PRO A 110 -1.78 2.18 -22.11
CA PRO A 110 -2.47 3.41 -21.69
C PRO A 110 -2.72 4.39 -22.85
N ASP A 111 -2.01 4.21 -23.96
CA ASP A 111 -2.10 5.07 -25.15
C ASP A 111 -3.32 4.73 -26.02
N ILE A 112 -3.82 3.50 -25.92
CA ILE A 112 -5.00 3.02 -26.64
C ILE A 112 -6.29 3.60 -26.01
N SER A 113 -7.28 3.92 -26.85
CA SER A 113 -8.60 4.39 -26.41
C SER A 113 -9.29 3.34 -25.53
N LYS A 114 -10.24 3.77 -24.69
CA LYS A 114 -10.95 2.83 -23.81
C LYS A 114 -11.76 1.81 -24.64
N GLU A 115 -12.40 2.27 -25.72
CA GLU A 115 -13.23 1.46 -26.61
C GLU A 115 -12.42 0.41 -27.37
N GLU A 116 -11.32 0.83 -28.01
CA GLU A 116 -10.44 -0.09 -28.75
C GLU A 116 -9.86 -1.15 -27.80
N ARG A 117 -9.51 -0.76 -26.57
CA ARG A 117 -9.02 -1.68 -25.54
C ARG A 117 -10.08 -2.70 -25.13
N GLN A 118 -11.33 -2.26 -24.95
CA GLN A 118 -12.46 -3.13 -24.61
C GLN A 118 -12.79 -4.11 -25.75
N GLN A 119 -12.65 -3.69 -27.01
CA GLN A 119 -12.81 -4.59 -28.15
C GLN A 119 -11.70 -5.65 -28.18
N LYS A 120 -10.44 -5.25 -27.99
CA LYS A 120 -9.30 -6.18 -27.94
C LYS A 120 -9.40 -7.18 -26.79
N THR A 121 -9.85 -6.73 -25.61
CA THR A 121 -10.03 -7.61 -24.45
C THR A 121 -11.22 -8.55 -24.64
N ALA A 122 -12.32 -8.10 -25.25
CA ALA A 122 -13.46 -8.97 -25.58
C ALA A 122 -13.08 -10.10 -26.54
N LEU A 123 -12.34 -9.79 -27.62
CA LEU A 123 -11.83 -10.81 -28.54
C LEU A 123 -10.93 -11.83 -27.84
N LEU A 124 -10.04 -11.36 -26.96
CA LEU A 124 -9.18 -12.25 -26.18
C LEU A 124 -9.96 -13.15 -25.22
N ILE A 125 -11.01 -12.64 -24.57
CA ILE A 125 -11.90 -13.44 -23.70
C ILE A 125 -12.57 -14.57 -24.49
N GLN A 126 -12.99 -14.30 -25.72
CA GLN A 126 -13.56 -15.30 -26.63
C GLN A 126 -12.52 -16.34 -27.05
N GLU A 127 -11.31 -15.92 -27.43
CA GLU A 127 -10.20 -16.81 -27.80
C GLU A 127 -9.76 -17.75 -26.66
N LEU A 128 -9.94 -17.31 -25.41
CA LEU A 128 -9.65 -18.09 -24.21
C LEU A 128 -10.85 -18.90 -23.70
N LEU A 129 -11.96 -18.94 -24.45
CA LEU A 129 -13.18 -19.66 -24.06
C LEU A 129 -13.71 -19.23 -22.68
N LEU A 130 -13.61 -17.94 -22.37
CA LEU A 130 -14.08 -17.34 -21.10
C LEU A 130 -15.31 -16.46 -21.27
N GLU A 131 -15.93 -16.40 -22.46
CA GLU A 131 -17.06 -15.51 -22.76
C GLU A 131 -18.25 -15.72 -21.83
N ASN A 132 -18.62 -16.98 -21.58
CA ASN A 132 -19.73 -17.33 -20.68
C ASN A 132 -19.45 -16.96 -19.21
N LYS A 133 -18.19 -16.65 -18.87
CA LYS A 133 -17.71 -16.31 -17.53
C LYS A 133 -17.19 -14.87 -17.43
N ARG A 134 -17.45 -14.05 -18.45
CA ARG A 134 -16.94 -12.68 -18.57
C ARG A 134 -17.23 -11.80 -17.36
N THR A 135 -18.44 -11.91 -16.79
CA THR A 135 -18.90 -11.10 -15.65
C THR A 135 -18.69 -11.77 -14.30
N GLU A 136 -18.23 -13.02 -14.28
CA GLU A 136 -18.03 -13.80 -13.07
C GLU A 136 -16.79 -13.32 -12.30
N ILE A 137 -16.89 -13.32 -10.97
CA ILE A 137 -15.81 -12.91 -10.06
C ILE A 137 -15.06 -14.17 -9.63
N PRO A 138 -13.78 -14.37 -10.00
CA PRO A 138 -13.04 -15.62 -9.77
C PRO A 138 -13.02 -16.11 -8.32
N GLY A 139 -12.97 -15.16 -7.38
CA GLY A 139 -12.88 -15.42 -5.95
C GLY A 139 -11.49 -15.89 -5.49
N ASP A 140 -11.34 -15.95 -4.17
CA ASP A 140 -10.19 -16.51 -3.47
C ASP A 140 -10.15 -18.05 -3.67
N HIS A 141 -9.00 -18.69 -3.42
CA HIS A 141 -8.90 -20.14 -3.27
C HIS A 141 -9.91 -20.76 -2.28
N PHE A 142 -10.40 -20.02 -1.28
CA PHE A 142 -11.43 -20.49 -0.35
C PHE A 142 -12.88 -20.37 -0.88
N GLN A 143 -13.12 -19.49 -1.85
CA GLN A 143 -14.44 -19.26 -2.45
C GLN A 143 -14.30 -19.17 -3.97
N LYS A 144 -14.08 -20.32 -4.61
CA LYS A 144 -13.87 -20.41 -6.06
C LYS A 144 -15.20 -20.41 -6.80
N SER A 145 -15.38 -19.46 -7.71
CA SER A 145 -16.49 -19.48 -8.69
C SER A 145 -16.06 -20.05 -10.04
N LEU A 146 -14.77 -19.89 -10.38
CA LEU A 146 -14.14 -20.42 -11.59
C LEU A 146 -13.42 -21.74 -11.27
N SER A 147 -13.49 -22.68 -12.22
CA SER A 147 -12.69 -23.90 -12.21
C SER A 147 -11.19 -23.60 -12.31
N GLY A 148 -10.34 -24.55 -11.92
CA GLY A 148 -8.88 -24.39 -12.01
C GLY A 148 -8.40 -24.07 -13.44
N GLY A 149 -8.99 -24.70 -14.45
CA GLY A 149 -8.72 -24.42 -15.86
C GLY A 149 -9.08 -23.01 -16.29
N GLU A 150 -10.27 -22.53 -15.92
CA GLU A 150 -10.70 -21.16 -16.23
C GLU A 150 -9.80 -20.12 -15.55
N ARG A 151 -9.39 -20.36 -14.30
CA ARG A 151 -8.46 -19.47 -13.58
C ARG A 151 -7.09 -19.45 -14.23
N LYS A 152 -6.58 -20.59 -14.68
CA LYS A 152 -5.30 -20.67 -15.39
C LYS A 152 -5.37 -19.96 -16.75
N ARG A 153 -6.49 -20.11 -17.48
CA ARG A 153 -6.79 -19.36 -18.71
C ARG A 153 -6.82 -17.85 -18.48
N LEU A 154 -7.47 -17.40 -17.40
CA LEU A 154 -7.42 -15.99 -17.00
C LEU A 154 -5.98 -15.56 -16.70
N ASN A 155 -5.22 -16.34 -15.93
CA ASN A 155 -3.85 -15.99 -15.55
C ASN A 155 -2.91 -15.82 -16.75
N VAL A 156 -2.95 -16.77 -17.71
CA VAL A 156 -2.19 -16.72 -18.96
C VAL A 156 -2.73 -15.59 -19.85
N GLY A 157 -4.05 -15.50 -19.97
CA GLY A 157 -4.73 -14.51 -20.79
C GLY A 157 -4.34 -13.09 -20.43
N LEU A 158 -4.15 -12.79 -19.13
CA LEU A 158 -3.71 -11.47 -18.72
C LEU A 158 -2.44 -11.09 -19.46
N GLU A 159 -1.40 -11.94 -19.52
CA GLU A 159 -0.18 -11.64 -20.30
C GLU A 159 -0.41 -11.42 -21.79
N LEU A 160 -1.43 -12.07 -22.37
CA LEU A 160 -1.78 -11.94 -23.78
C LEU A 160 -2.52 -10.63 -24.12
N THR A 161 -2.83 -9.77 -23.14
CA THR A 161 -3.45 -8.45 -23.36
C THR A 161 -2.53 -7.45 -24.06
N ASN A 162 -1.22 -7.70 -24.07
CA ASN A 162 -0.22 -6.86 -24.69
C ASN A 162 0.45 -7.56 -25.87
N ASP A 163 0.89 -6.77 -26.86
CA ASP A 163 1.78 -7.22 -27.94
C ASP A 163 3.24 -7.13 -27.48
N SER A 164 3.64 -8.03 -26.59
CA SER A 164 5.05 -8.24 -26.25
C SER A 164 5.72 -9.12 -27.31
N SER A 165 6.95 -8.78 -27.71
CA SER A 165 7.73 -9.61 -28.65
C SER A 165 8.16 -10.94 -28.03
N ILE A 166 8.20 -11.03 -26.70
CA ILE A 166 8.59 -12.24 -25.97
C ILE A 166 7.48 -12.62 -25.00
N LEU A 167 7.05 -13.87 -25.07
CA LEU A 167 6.08 -14.51 -24.18
C LEU A 167 6.78 -15.61 -23.38
N LEU A 168 6.71 -15.53 -22.06
CA LEU A 168 7.30 -16.51 -21.15
C LEU A 168 6.18 -17.03 -20.24
N ILE A 169 5.86 -18.31 -20.32
CA ILE A 169 4.68 -18.87 -19.65
C ILE A 169 5.13 -20.04 -18.78
N ASP A 170 4.95 -19.90 -17.47
CA ASP A 170 5.39 -20.87 -16.49
C ASP A 170 4.24 -21.83 -16.13
N GLU A 171 4.39 -23.09 -16.50
CA GLU A 171 3.50 -24.20 -16.15
C GLU A 171 2.00 -23.90 -16.39
N PRO A 172 1.58 -23.58 -17.64
CA PRO A 172 0.19 -23.23 -17.93
C PRO A 172 -0.77 -24.42 -17.92
N THR A 173 -0.27 -25.66 -17.94
CA THR A 173 -1.06 -26.89 -18.04
C THR A 173 -1.16 -27.67 -16.73
N THR A 174 -0.45 -27.25 -15.69
CA THR A 174 -0.41 -27.96 -14.41
C THR A 174 -1.79 -27.98 -13.74
N GLY A 175 -2.23 -29.18 -13.35
CA GLY A 175 -3.54 -29.39 -12.71
C GLY A 175 -4.75 -29.33 -13.67
N LEU A 176 -4.52 -29.37 -14.98
CA LEU A 176 -5.58 -29.32 -16.01
C LEU A 176 -5.84 -30.67 -16.67
N SER A 177 -7.02 -30.80 -17.28
CA SER A 177 -7.31 -31.91 -18.19
C SER A 177 -6.47 -31.79 -19.48
N SER A 178 -6.27 -32.90 -20.19
CA SER A 178 -5.55 -32.89 -21.48
C SER A 178 -6.22 -31.98 -22.51
N TYR A 179 -7.57 -31.97 -22.54
CA TYR A 179 -8.35 -31.12 -23.43
C TYR A 179 -8.19 -29.63 -23.10
N ASP A 180 -8.24 -29.25 -21.82
CA ASP A 180 -8.03 -27.86 -21.40
C ASP A 180 -6.60 -27.39 -21.67
N SER A 181 -5.62 -28.27 -21.49
CA SER A 181 -4.21 -28.00 -21.77
C SER A 181 -3.98 -27.70 -23.25
N GLU A 182 -4.57 -28.50 -24.15
CA GLU A 182 -4.52 -28.28 -25.59
C GLU A 182 -5.16 -26.95 -25.98
N ASN A 183 -6.31 -26.61 -25.41
CA ASN A 183 -6.99 -25.34 -25.69
C ASN A 183 -6.12 -24.14 -25.31
N ILE A 184 -5.46 -24.18 -24.15
CA ILE A 184 -4.56 -23.09 -23.72
C ILE A 184 -3.39 -22.92 -24.68
N ILE A 185 -2.71 -24.01 -25.03
CA ILE A 185 -1.57 -23.94 -25.97
C ILE A 185 -2.03 -23.48 -27.36
N ASN A 186 -3.20 -23.90 -27.83
CA ASN A 186 -3.77 -23.42 -29.09
C ASN A 186 -4.09 -21.92 -29.05
N SER A 187 -4.61 -21.40 -27.94
CA SER A 187 -4.83 -19.95 -27.77
C SER A 187 -3.50 -19.18 -27.75
N ILE A 188 -2.46 -19.72 -27.12
CA ILE A 188 -1.11 -19.13 -27.14
C ILE A 188 -0.58 -19.09 -28.58
N LYS A 189 -0.65 -20.22 -29.30
CA LYS A 189 -0.19 -20.37 -30.70
C LYS A 189 -0.76 -19.34 -31.65
N LYS A 190 -2.05 -19.05 -31.54
CA LYS A 190 -2.72 -18.02 -32.36
C LYS A 190 -2.12 -16.63 -32.21
N ARG A 191 -1.34 -16.40 -31.14
CA ARG A 191 -0.73 -15.10 -30.82
C ARG A 191 0.79 -15.09 -30.92
N ILE A 192 1.43 -16.12 -31.46
CA ILE A 192 2.91 -16.24 -31.58
C ILE A 192 3.46 -15.48 -32.79
N ASP A 193 2.63 -15.10 -33.76
CA ASP A 193 3.09 -14.42 -34.97
C ASP A 193 3.94 -13.18 -34.64
N GLY A 194 5.18 -13.17 -35.13
CA GLY A 194 6.23 -12.18 -34.87
C GLY A 194 6.89 -12.26 -33.48
N LYS A 195 6.72 -13.35 -32.71
CA LYS A 195 7.14 -13.42 -31.29
C LYS A 195 7.95 -14.66 -30.96
N ILE A 196 8.73 -14.57 -29.88
CA ILE A 196 9.44 -15.68 -29.25
C ILE A 196 8.62 -16.15 -28.05
N CYS A 197 8.26 -17.44 -27.98
CA CYS A 197 7.42 -17.97 -26.91
C CYS A 197 8.04 -19.17 -26.19
N PHE A 198 8.34 -19.03 -24.89
CA PHE A 198 8.76 -20.16 -24.04
C PHE A 198 7.61 -20.60 -23.15
N VAL A 199 7.36 -21.91 -23.10
CA VAL A 199 6.37 -22.52 -22.22
C VAL A 199 7.00 -23.65 -21.43
N SER A 200 7.03 -23.54 -20.09
CA SER A 200 7.46 -24.66 -19.25
C SER A 200 6.30 -25.63 -19.02
N ILE A 201 6.56 -26.94 -19.14
CA ILE A 201 5.55 -27.99 -18.93
C ILE A 201 6.17 -29.12 -18.11
N HIS A 202 5.47 -29.58 -17.06
CA HIS A 202 5.97 -30.64 -16.19
C HIS A 202 5.77 -32.06 -16.77
N GLN A 203 4.77 -32.28 -17.63
CA GLN A 203 4.49 -33.54 -18.33
C GLN A 203 3.46 -33.28 -19.46
N PRO A 204 3.87 -33.00 -20.71
CA PRO A 204 2.94 -32.80 -21.80
C PRO A 204 2.43 -34.13 -22.36
N SER A 205 1.18 -34.17 -22.82
CA SER A 205 0.72 -35.30 -23.65
C SER A 205 1.50 -35.36 -24.97
N LYS A 206 1.62 -36.54 -25.58
CA LYS A 206 2.26 -36.72 -26.90
C LYS A 206 1.79 -35.71 -27.95
N LYS A 207 0.46 -35.52 -28.03
CA LYS A 207 -0.17 -34.59 -28.98
C LYS A 207 0.23 -33.15 -28.71
N LEU A 208 0.29 -32.75 -27.43
CA LEU A 208 0.72 -31.41 -27.03
C LEU A 208 2.21 -31.18 -27.31
N PHE A 209 3.05 -32.17 -26.98
CA PHE A 209 4.49 -32.13 -27.15
C PHE A 209 4.90 -31.96 -28.62
N LYS A 210 4.32 -32.76 -29.52
CA LYS A 210 4.55 -32.64 -30.98
C LYS A 210 4.02 -31.34 -31.59
N SER A 211 3.32 -30.53 -30.81
CA SER A 211 2.77 -29.27 -31.26
C SER A 211 3.76 -28.10 -31.14
N PHE A 212 4.90 -28.30 -30.46
CA PHE A 212 5.94 -27.29 -30.30
C PHE A 212 6.95 -27.31 -31.46
N ASP A 213 7.54 -26.16 -31.78
CA ASP A 213 8.56 -26.06 -32.84
C ASP A 213 9.93 -26.53 -32.33
N LYS A 214 10.24 -26.20 -31.07
CA LYS A 214 11.48 -26.57 -30.38
C LYS A 214 11.20 -27.11 -28.99
N ALA A 215 12.08 -27.96 -28.50
CA ALA A 215 12.09 -28.50 -27.16
C ALA A 215 13.47 -28.28 -26.52
N LEU A 216 13.46 -27.63 -25.35
CA LEU A 216 14.60 -27.37 -24.48
C LEU A 216 14.47 -28.27 -23.26
N LEU A 217 15.45 -29.12 -23.03
CA LEU A 217 15.42 -30.11 -21.96
C LEU A 217 16.54 -29.86 -20.96
N LEU A 218 16.17 -29.71 -19.70
CA LEU A 218 17.10 -29.52 -18.59
C LEU A 218 17.24 -30.81 -17.78
N ASP A 219 18.46 -31.15 -17.39
CA ASP A 219 18.74 -32.27 -16.50
C ASP A 219 18.54 -31.93 -15.01
N ASN A 220 18.70 -32.92 -14.12
CA ASN A 220 18.60 -32.73 -12.66
C ASN A 220 19.54 -31.65 -12.10
N ASN A 221 20.65 -31.39 -12.78
CA ASN A 221 21.70 -30.45 -12.37
C ASN A 221 21.54 -29.07 -13.01
N GLY A 222 20.53 -28.87 -13.87
CA GLY A 222 20.27 -27.63 -14.59
C GLY A 222 21.17 -27.40 -15.80
N ASN A 223 21.80 -28.45 -16.34
CA ASN A 223 22.52 -28.42 -17.61
C ASN A 223 21.54 -28.63 -18.77
N LEU A 224 21.92 -28.17 -19.96
CA LEU A 224 21.19 -28.44 -21.19
C LEU A 224 21.41 -29.90 -21.62
N ALA A 225 20.38 -30.73 -21.49
CA ALA A 225 20.42 -32.11 -21.95
C ALA A 225 20.11 -32.23 -23.45
N PHE A 226 19.21 -31.39 -23.97
CA PHE A 226 18.84 -31.40 -25.39
C PHE A 226 18.27 -30.05 -25.85
N TRP A 227 18.53 -29.72 -27.11
CA TRP A 227 17.95 -28.59 -27.84
C TRP A 227 17.69 -28.97 -29.30
N GLY A 228 16.44 -28.90 -29.76
CA GLY A 228 16.06 -29.33 -31.11
C GLY A 228 14.55 -29.42 -31.28
N SER A 229 14.06 -30.05 -32.34
CA SER A 229 12.62 -30.31 -32.52
C SER A 229 12.14 -31.46 -31.60
N PRO A 230 10.82 -31.54 -31.28
CA PRO A 230 10.28 -32.66 -30.51
C PRO A 230 10.54 -34.04 -31.13
N ASP A 231 10.55 -34.13 -32.46
CA ASP A 231 10.81 -35.38 -33.19
C ASP A 231 12.31 -35.75 -33.17
N GLU A 232 13.21 -34.77 -33.30
CA GLU A 232 14.66 -34.98 -33.09
C GLU A 232 14.95 -35.48 -31.68
N MET A 233 14.27 -34.90 -30.67
CA MET A 233 14.41 -35.31 -29.28
C MET A 233 13.95 -36.77 -29.09
N GLU A 234 12.77 -37.11 -29.63
CA GLU A 234 12.23 -38.47 -29.55
C GLU A 234 13.21 -39.47 -30.20
N HIS A 235 13.77 -39.16 -31.36
CA HIS A 235 14.72 -40.02 -32.05
C HIS A 235 16.00 -40.23 -31.25
N ALA A 236 16.65 -39.14 -30.83
CA ALA A 236 17.92 -39.20 -30.13
C ALA A 236 17.85 -39.99 -28.82
N PHE A 237 16.80 -39.77 -28.02
CA PHE A 237 16.61 -40.51 -26.77
C PHE A 237 16.23 -41.98 -26.98
N ARG A 238 15.56 -42.33 -28.09
CA ARG A 238 15.28 -43.73 -28.44
C ARG A 238 16.54 -44.48 -28.85
N GLU A 239 17.38 -43.88 -29.68
CA GLU A 239 18.68 -44.46 -30.07
C GLU A 239 19.60 -44.63 -28.86
N ALA A 240 19.66 -43.60 -28.01
CA ALA A 240 20.38 -43.64 -26.75
C ALA A 240 19.89 -44.76 -25.82
N LEU A 241 18.57 -44.92 -25.67
CA LEU A 241 18.00 -46.01 -24.88
C LEU A 241 18.32 -47.40 -25.47
N GLN A 242 18.25 -47.56 -26.79
CA GLN A 242 18.59 -48.82 -27.47
C GLN A 242 20.06 -49.21 -27.22
N SER A 243 20.99 -48.27 -27.38
CA SER A 243 22.41 -48.51 -27.10
C SER A 243 22.66 -48.95 -25.65
N LEU A 244 21.98 -48.34 -24.67
CA LEU A 244 22.07 -48.73 -23.26
C LEU A 244 21.53 -50.14 -22.98
N ILE A 245 20.45 -50.55 -23.67
CA ILE A 245 19.89 -51.90 -23.56
C ILE A 245 20.87 -52.93 -24.13
N GLU A 246 21.56 -52.60 -25.22
CA GLU A 246 22.57 -53.47 -25.84
C GLU A 246 23.84 -53.61 -24.99
N GLU A 247 24.25 -52.54 -24.29
CA GLU A 247 25.42 -52.54 -23.38
C GLU A 247 25.15 -53.21 -22.02
N SER A 248 23.93 -53.07 -21.46
CA SER A 248 23.58 -53.51 -20.10
C SER A 248 23.19 -55.00 -20.00
N LYS A 249 24.18 -55.90 -20.15
CA LYS A 249 23.96 -57.35 -20.30
C LYS A 249 23.35 -58.16 -19.13
N SER A 250 22.90 -57.61 -17.99
CA SER A 250 22.26 -58.49 -16.98
C SER A 250 21.45 -57.90 -15.81
N ILE A 251 21.68 -56.67 -15.33
CA ILE A 251 21.10 -56.24 -14.03
C ILE A 251 20.07 -55.09 -14.13
N ASN A 252 20.16 -54.20 -15.14
CA ASN A 252 19.25 -53.06 -15.31
C ASN A 252 18.31 -53.15 -16.54
N GLN A 253 18.34 -54.28 -17.26
CA GLN A 253 17.62 -54.42 -18.52
C GLN A 253 16.09 -54.39 -18.34
N SER A 254 15.58 -54.89 -17.20
CA SER A 254 14.16 -54.91 -16.89
C SER A 254 13.56 -53.51 -16.66
N GLU A 255 14.33 -52.58 -16.07
CA GLU A 255 13.93 -51.18 -15.92
C GLU A 255 14.00 -50.43 -17.25
N LEU A 256 15.06 -50.63 -18.04
CA LEU A 256 15.21 -50.00 -19.35
C LEU A 256 14.14 -50.46 -20.35
N LEU A 257 13.76 -51.75 -20.32
CA LEU A 257 12.66 -52.28 -21.14
C LEU A 257 11.31 -51.71 -20.71
N ARG A 258 11.07 -51.51 -19.40
CA ARG A 258 9.87 -50.81 -18.91
C ARG A 258 9.82 -49.37 -19.40
N ILE A 259 10.95 -48.65 -19.38
CA ILE A 259 11.04 -47.28 -19.88
C ILE A 259 10.79 -47.23 -21.40
N GLN A 260 11.22 -48.26 -22.15
CA GLN A 260 10.95 -48.36 -23.59
C GLN A 260 9.46 -48.46 -23.93
N GLU A 261 8.67 -49.08 -23.05
CA GLU A 261 7.21 -49.24 -23.21
C GLU A 261 6.43 -47.94 -22.92
N ILE A 262 7.08 -46.95 -22.31
CA ILE A 262 6.45 -45.68 -21.94
C ILE A 262 6.27 -44.78 -23.17
N GLY A 263 5.17 -44.04 -23.18
CA GLY A 263 4.87 -43.05 -24.21
C GLY A 263 5.87 -41.88 -24.24
N THR A 264 5.89 -41.18 -25.37
CA THR A 264 6.62 -39.93 -25.53
C THR A 264 5.74 -38.77 -25.08
N PRO A 265 6.20 -37.84 -24.24
CA PRO A 265 7.58 -37.59 -23.79
C PRO A 265 7.94 -38.17 -22.41
N GLU A 266 7.05 -38.97 -21.79
CA GLU A 266 7.23 -39.46 -20.42
C GLU A 266 8.53 -40.27 -20.23
N PHE A 267 8.88 -41.13 -21.19
CA PHE A 267 10.12 -41.93 -21.11
C PHE A 267 11.39 -41.06 -21.10
N ILE A 268 11.37 -39.91 -21.79
CA ILE A 268 12.50 -38.97 -21.86
C ILE A 268 12.74 -38.35 -20.49
N ILE A 269 11.66 -37.97 -19.80
CA ILE A 269 11.72 -37.38 -18.47
C ILE A 269 12.28 -38.41 -17.48
N GLU A 270 11.85 -39.66 -17.58
CA GLU A 270 12.32 -40.75 -16.71
C GLU A 270 13.80 -41.09 -16.93
N LEU A 271 14.27 -41.11 -18.19
CA LEU A 271 15.69 -41.31 -18.50
C LEU A 271 16.59 -40.24 -17.88
N ILE A 272 16.12 -38.99 -17.86
CA ILE A 272 16.87 -37.87 -17.27
C ILE A 272 16.82 -37.92 -15.75
N GLN A 273 15.71 -38.33 -15.16
CA GLN A 273 15.63 -38.51 -13.70
C GLN A 273 16.64 -39.56 -13.20
N LEU A 274 16.99 -40.53 -14.05
CA LEU A 274 18.01 -41.55 -13.77
C LEU A 274 19.46 -41.10 -14.09
N ASP A 275 19.68 -39.84 -14.48
CA ASP A 275 20.99 -39.27 -14.88
C ASP A 275 21.72 -40.04 -16.00
N LEU A 276 20.99 -40.83 -16.79
CA LEU A 276 21.56 -41.64 -17.86
C LEU A 276 22.02 -40.79 -19.05
N HIS A 277 21.62 -39.51 -19.11
CA HIS A 277 21.92 -38.62 -20.22
C HIS A 277 23.39 -38.16 -20.30
N ASN A 278 24.11 -38.15 -19.17
CA ASN A 278 25.52 -37.71 -19.09
C ASN A 278 26.49 -38.59 -19.92
N LYS A 279 26.04 -39.76 -20.40
CA LYS A 279 26.82 -40.63 -21.29
C LYS A 279 26.80 -40.18 -22.76
N PHE A 280 26.00 -39.16 -23.10
CA PHE A 280 25.72 -38.76 -24.48
C PHE A 280 26.30 -37.39 -24.89
N ASP A 281 27.19 -36.81 -24.08
CA ASP A 281 27.69 -35.42 -24.17
C ASP A 281 28.37 -34.99 -25.50
N ASN A 282 28.56 -35.91 -26.46
CA ASN A 282 29.31 -35.63 -27.68
C ASN A 282 28.50 -35.28 -28.94
N GLU A 283 27.16 -35.39 -28.96
CA GLU A 283 26.39 -35.24 -30.22
C GLU A 283 25.29 -34.17 -30.24
N PHE A 284 25.00 -33.46 -29.15
CA PHE A 284 23.94 -32.45 -29.17
C PHE A 284 24.46 -31.08 -29.65
N THR A 285 23.91 -30.64 -30.77
CA THR A 285 24.33 -29.51 -31.61
C THR A 285 24.48 -28.20 -30.81
N LYS A 286 25.74 -27.75 -30.65
CA LYS A 286 26.06 -26.39 -30.19
C LYS A 286 25.62 -25.38 -31.27
N PRO A 287 24.76 -24.40 -30.96
CA PRO A 287 24.34 -23.40 -31.94
C PRO A 287 25.53 -22.55 -32.38
N GLN A 288 25.74 -22.45 -33.70
CA GLN A 288 26.75 -21.57 -34.30
C GLN A 288 26.23 -20.13 -34.35
N ILE A 289 26.84 -19.25 -33.54
CA ILE A 289 26.53 -17.83 -33.48
C ILE A 289 27.09 -17.16 -34.74
N LYS A 290 26.21 -16.58 -35.57
CA LYS A 290 26.60 -15.65 -36.64
C LYS A 290 26.22 -14.23 -36.24
N ASP A 291 27.23 -13.36 -36.23
CA ASP A 291 27.12 -11.93 -35.99
C ASP A 291 26.61 -11.20 -37.25
N LYS A 292 25.54 -10.41 -37.08
CA LYS A 292 25.29 -9.20 -37.89
C LYS A 292 24.31 -8.29 -37.16
N ILE A 293 24.77 -7.08 -36.84
CA ILE A 293 24.03 -6.02 -36.16
C ILE A 293 23.64 -4.97 -37.20
N SER A 294 22.37 -4.58 -37.23
CA SER A 294 21.91 -3.34 -37.86
C SER A 294 21.07 -2.56 -36.85
N ASN A 295 21.59 -1.40 -36.45
CA ASN A 295 20.93 -0.45 -35.57
C ASN A 295 20.01 0.47 -36.39
N GLU A 296 18.71 0.46 -36.09
CA GLU A 296 17.87 1.63 -36.33
C GLU A 296 17.17 2.07 -35.03
N LYS A 297 17.40 3.32 -34.64
CA LYS A 297 16.71 4.00 -33.54
C LYS A 297 15.54 4.79 -34.08
N LYS A 298 14.34 4.55 -33.56
CA LYS A 298 13.14 5.40 -33.72
C LYS A 298 12.26 5.33 -32.44
N PRO A 299 11.38 6.32 -32.20
CA PRO A 299 11.58 7.35 -31.19
C PRO A 299 10.80 7.10 -29.88
N LEU A 300 11.24 7.77 -28.82
CA LEU A 300 10.60 7.84 -27.51
C LEU A 300 9.38 8.77 -27.56
N ILE A 301 8.17 8.23 -27.43
CA ILE A 301 6.94 9.03 -27.34
C ILE A 301 6.49 9.22 -25.87
N ARG A 302 6.41 10.49 -25.48
CA ARG A 302 5.60 11.15 -24.41
C ARG A 302 5.24 10.37 -23.14
N GLU A 303 6.19 10.29 -22.23
CA GLU A 303 6.01 9.75 -20.87
C GLU A 303 4.94 10.46 -20.01
N LYS A 304 4.73 11.79 -20.13
CA LYS A 304 3.87 12.54 -19.17
C LYS A 304 2.37 12.21 -19.25
N LYS A 305 1.80 11.94 -20.43
CA LYS A 305 0.36 11.62 -20.57
C LYS A 305 0.00 10.21 -20.09
N ARG A 306 0.97 9.29 -20.16
CA ARG A 306 0.87 7.90 -19.70
C ARG A 306 0.63 7.82 -18.18
N ASN A 307 1.24 8.73 -17.44
CA ASN A 307 1.27 8.72 -15.98
C ASN A 307 -0.10 8.98 -15.33
N PHE A 308 -0.89 9.94 -15.82
CA PHE A 308 -2.17 10.28 -15.20
C PHE A 308 -3.24 9.20 -15.43
N LYS A 309 -3.25 8.59 -16.63
CA LYS A 309 -4.15 7.47 -16.94
C LYS A 309 -3.87 6.24 -16.08
N GLN A 310 -2.59 5.91 -15.84
CA GLN A 310 -2.21 4.80 -14.97
C GLN A 310 -2.63 5.05 -13.51
N PHE A 311 -2.44 6.26 -12.99
CA PHE A 311 -2.93 6.63 -11.64
C PHE A 311 -4.43 6.41 -11.49
N ASN A 312 -5.25 6.93 -12.42
CA ASN A 312 -6.71 6.75 -12.39
C ASN A 312 -7.10 5.27 -12.49
N THR A 313 -6.36 4.49 -13.29
CA THR A 313 -6.60 3.05 -13.42
C THR A 313 -6.35 2.32 -12.10
N HIS A 314 -5.23 2.59 -11.41
CA HIS A 314 -4.97 2.03 -10.09
C HIS A 314 -5.99 2.50 -9.05
N LEU A 315 -6.37 3.77 -9.07
CA LEU A 315 -7.38 4.34 -8.17
C LEU A 315 -8.73 3.63 -8.33
N SER A 316 -9.24 3.51 -9.56
CA SER A 316 -10.49 2.82 -9.86
C SER A 316 -10.43 1.33 -9.50
N ARG A 317 -9.32 0.66 -9.81
CA ARG A 317 -9.11 -0.74 -9.45
C ARG A 317 -9.19 -0.95 -7.93
N THR A 318 -8.43 -0.16 -7.17
CA THR A 318 -8.40 -0.25 -5.70
C THR A 318 -9.77 0.08 -5.09
N LEU A 319 -10.48 1.08 -5.63
CA LEU A 319 -11.83 1.43 -5.17
C LEU A 319 -12.82 0.28 -5.39
N LEU A 320 -12.88 -0.29 -6.60
CA LEU A 320 -13.80 -1.38 -6.92
C LEU A 320 -13.49 -2.64 -6.11
N SER A 321 -12.22 -3.02 -6.00
CA SER A 321 -11.79 -4.17 -5.21
C SER A 321 -12.18 -4.00 -3.73
N LYS A 322 -11.97 -2.80 -3.16
CA LYS A 322 -12.37 -2.50 -1.78
C LYS A 322 -13.90 -2.53 -1.60
N LEU A 323 -14.66 -1.95 -2.53
CA LEU A 323 -16.13 -1.91 -2.49
C LEU A 323 -16.79 -3.30 -2.66
N ARG A 324 -16.11 -4.24 -3.32
CA ARG A 324 -16.60 -5.61 -3.48
C ARG A 324 -16.22 -6.54 -2.36
N ASN A 325 -15.23 -6.18 -1.55
CA ASN A 325 -14.91 -6.93 -0.35
C ASN A 325 -15.95 -6.69 0.75
N LYS A 326 -17.13 -7.31 0.61
CA LYS A 326 -18.27 -7.12 1.52
C LYS A 326 -17.92 -7.47 2.97
N SER A 327 -17.13 -8.51 3.21
CA SER A 327 -16.73 -8.93 4.55
C SER A 327 -15.87 -7.86 5.24
N ILE A 328 -14.86 -7.34 4.54
CA ILE A 328 -14.00 -6.27 5.09
C ILE A 328 -14.79 -4.98 5.25
N LEU A 329 -15.60 -4.57 4.27
CA LEU A 329 -16.42 -3.36 4.39
C LEU A 329 -17.41 -3.44 5.54
N PHE A 330 -18.12 -4.56 5.67
CA PHE A 330 -19.10 -4.75 6.74
C PHE A 330 -18.45 -4.67 8.11
N SER A 331 -17.38 -5.45 8.34
CA SER A 331 -16.64 -5.39 9.61
C SER A 331 -16.13 -3.98 9.89
N THR A 332 -15.57 -3.33 8.89
CA THR A 332 -15.02 -1.98 9.00
C THR A 332 -16.09 -0.92 9.33
N LEU A 333 -17.30 -1.04 8.75
CA LEU A 333 -18.42 -0.13 9.02
C LEU A 333 -19.04 -0.35 10.40
N VAL A 334 -18.98 -1.57 10.94
CA VAL A 334 -19.55 -1.91 12.27
C VAL A 334 -18.59 -1.58 13.42
N ILE A 335 -17.27 -1.75 13.22
CA ILE A 335 -16.26 -1.52 14.27
C ILE A 335 -16.31 -0.08 14.79
N SER A 336 -16.40 0.91 13.90
CA SER A 336 -16.42 2.34 14.27
C SER A 336 -17.59 2.73 15.21
N PRO A 337 -18.87 2.49 14.86
CA PRO A 337 -20.00 2.84 15.72
C PRO A 337 -20.01 2.05 17.03
N LEU A 338 -19.60 0.78 17.00
CA LEU A 338 -19.49 -0.03 18.21
C LEU A 338 -18.46 0.55 19.19
N LEU A 339 -17.29 0.94 18.70
CA LEU A 339 -16.26 1.59 19.50
C LEU A 339 -16.75 2.95 20.04
N ALA A 340 -17.46 3.73 19.22
CA ALA A 340 -18.02 5.01 19.66
C ALA A 340 -19.02 4.84 20.79
N LEU A 341 -19.98 3.90 20.66
CA LEU A 341 -20.96 3.59 21.69
C LEU A 341 -20.30 3.11 22.98
N LEU A 342 -19.31 2.22 22.88
CA LEU A 342 -18.59 1.69 24.03
C LEU A 342 -17.82 2.81 24.75
N ILE A 343 -16.98 3.55 24.02
CA ILE A 343 -16.10 4.56 24.63
C ILE A 343 -16.93 5.72 25.19
N ALA A 344 -17.86 6.27 24.42
CA ALA A 344 -18.67 7.39 24.89
C ALA A 344 -19.63 6.96 26.01
N GLY A 345 -20.18 5.74 25.95
CA GLY A 345 -21.03 5.20 27.01
C GLY A 345 -20.29 5.01 28.34
N VAL A 346 -19.06 4.51 28.30
CA VAL A 346 -18.23 4.30 29.50
C VAL A 346 -17.71 5.62 30.08
N LEU A 347 -17.39 6.61 29.24
CA LEU A 347 -16.80 7.87 29.69
C LEU A 347 -17.83 8.95 30.07
N LYS A 348 -19.12 8.72 29.83
CA LYS A 348 -20.19 9.65 30.19
C LYS A 348 -20.42 9.65 31.71
N TYR A 349 -19.76 10.58 32.41
CA TYR A 349 -19.86 10.76 33.85
C TYR A 349 -19.79 12.25 34.24
N SER A 350 -20.61 12.65 35.21
CA SER A 350 -20.66 13.96 35.86
C SER A 350 -21.03 13.74 37.33
N GLU A 351 -20.61 14.62 38.25
CA GLU A 351 -20.90 14.45 39.68
C GLU A 351 -22.38 14.69 40.04
N GLY A 352 -23.09 15.53 39.28
CA GLY A 352 -24.51 15.83 39.46
C GLY A 352 -25.49 14.79 38.87
N GLU A 353 -26.79 14.97 39.17
CA GLU A 353 -27.87 14.10 38.67
C GLU A 353 -28.02 14.17 37.14
N ASN A 354 -27.80 15.35 36.57
CA ASN A 354 -27.78 15.58 35.13
C ASN A 354 -26.33 15.68 34.64
N TYR A 355 -26.06 15.09 33.49
CA TYR A 355 -24.73 15.14 32.88
C TYR A 355 -24.42 16.56 32.37
N ILE A 356 -23.39 17.20 32.92
CA ILE A 356 -22.92 18.53 32.52
C ILE A 356 -21.53 18.41 31.90
N PHE A 357 -21.38 18.93 30.68
CA PHE A 357 -20.12 18.84 29.92
C PHE A 357 -18.93 19.49 30.64
N SER A 358 -19.15 20.61 31.33
CA SER A 358 -18.08 21.34 32.03
C SER A 358 -17.45 20.56 33.19
N GLU A 359 -18.25 19.74 33.88
CA GLU A 359 -17.82 18.98 35.06
C GLU A 359 -17.25 17.62 34.68
N ALA A 360 -17.47 17.16 33.45
CA ALA A 360 -17.05 15.84 33.00
C ALA A 360 -15.51 15.67 33.07
N PRO A 361 -14.98 14.81 33.96
CA PRO A 361 -13.53 14.68 34.15
C PRO A 361 -12.85 13.88 33.04
N HIS A 362 -13.62 13.11 32.26
CA HIS A 362 -13.11 12.14 31.30
C HIS A 362 -12.97 12.68 29.87
N ILE A 363 -13.27 13.96 29.60
CA ILE A 363 -13.14 14.57 28.27
C ILE A 363 -11.69 14.50 27.72
N PRO A 364 -10.62 14.78 28.49
CA PRO A 364 -9.26 14.59 28.00
C PRO A 364 -8.96 13.13 27.61
N ALA A 365 -9.52 12.15 28.34
CA ALA A 365 -9.37 10.74 28.01
C ALA A 365 -10.15 10.37 26.74
N TYR A 366 -11.36 10.91 26.56
CA TYR A 366 -12.14 10.74 25.32
C TYR A 366 -11.40 11.29 24.10
N ILE A 367 -10.83 12.50 24.20
CA ILE A 367 -10.01 13.11 23.14
C ILE A 367 -8.87 12.17 22.75
N PHE A 368 -8.13 11.67 23.75
CA PHE A 368 -7.00 10.79 23.53
C PHE A 368 -7.40 9.47 22.88
N ILE A 369 -8.38 8.76 23.46
CA ILE A 369 -8.83 7.47 22.95
C ILE A 369 -9.41 7.61 21.53
N SER A 370 -10.09 8.72 21.23
CA SER A 370 -10.58 8.98 19.87
C SER A 370 -9.43 9.03 18.86
N LEU A 371 -8.34 9.74 19.17
CA LEU A 371 -7.15 9.79 18.31
C LEU A 371 -6.47 8.41 18.18
N VAL A 372 -6.44 7.61 19.25
CA VAL A 372 -5.97 6.22 19.21
C VAL A 372 -6.83 5.39 18.25
N VAL A 373 -8.16 5.51 18.32
CA VAL A 373 -9.10 4.83 17.41
C VAL A 373 -8.85 5.27 15.97
N ALA A 374 -8.69 6.56 15.68
CA ALA A 374 -8.37 7.05 14.34
C ALA A 374 -7.08 6.43 13.79
N MET A 375 -6.01 6.38 14.59
CA MET A 375 -4.75 5.74 14.18
C MET A 375 -4.93 4.23 13.95
N PHE A 376 -5.64 3.55 14.85
CA PHE A 376 -5.91 2.11 14.75
C PHE A 376 -6.69 1.76 13.49
N LEU A 377 -7.74 2.52 13.16
CA LEU A 377 -8.55 2.31 11.96
C LEU A 377 -7.73 2.53 10.68
N GLY A 378 -6.91 3.58 10.62
CA GLY A 378 -6.03 3.83 9.47
C GLY A 378 -5.00 2.73 9.26
N LEU A 379 -4.35 2.30 10.34
CA LEU A 379 -3.32 1.27 10.32
C LEU A 379 -3.90 -0.11 9.93
N THR A 380 -5.01 -0.52 10.55
CA THR A 380 -5.64 -1.83 10.29
C THR A 380 -6.14 -1.93 8.85
N ASN A 381 -6.69 -0.85 8.30
CA ASN A 381 -7.18 -0.82 6.93
C ASN A 381 -6.08 -0.92 5.86
N SER A 382 -4.83 -0.62 6.21
CA SER A 382 -3.72 -0.48 5.25
C SER A 382 -2.58 -1.49 5.43
N ALA A 383 -2.40 -2.08 6.61
CA ALA A 383 -1.28 -2.96 6.95
C ALA A 383 -1.09 -4.19 6.03
N SER A 384 -2.17 -4.69 5.42
CA SER A 384 -2.14 -5.91 4.60
C SER A 384 -2.28 -5.66 3.09
N GLU A 385 -2.45 -4.41 2.68
CA GLU A 385 -2.97 -4.10 1.35
C GLU A 385 -1.93 -4.18 0.23
N ILE A 386 -0.65 -3.86 0.46
CA ILE A 386 0.40 -4.00 -0.57
C ILE A 386 0.80 -5.48 -0.72
N ILE A 387 0.76 -6.25 0.37
CA ILE A 387 1.09 -7.69 0.37
C ILE A 387 0.16 -8.47 -0.57
N LYS A 388 -1.14 -8.16 -0.55
CA LYS A 388 -2.13 -8.81 -1.44
C LYS A 388 -1.84 -8.55 -2.92
N ASP A 389 -1.36 -7.37 -3.26
CA ASP A 389 -1.09 -6.96 -4.65
C ASP A 389 0.27 -7.43 -5.16
N LYS A 390 1.06 -8.14 -4.34
CA LYS A 390 2.45 -8.51 -4.65
C LYS A 390 2.60 -9.25 -5.99
N GLY A 391 1.73 -10.23 -6.27
CA GLY A 391 1.72 -10.97 -7.54
C GLY A 391 1.42 -10.05 -8.74
N ILE A 392 0.37 -9.23 -8.61
CA ILE A 392 -0.05 -8.25 -9.62
C ILE A 392 1.07 -7.23 -9.90
N LEU A 393 1.72 -6.69 -8.86
CA LEU A 393 2.83 -5.74 -9.02
C LEU A 393 4.06 -6.38 -9.68
N SER A 394 4.36 -7.65 -9.36
CA SER A 394 5.46 -8.39 -9.98
C SER A 394 5.24 -8.64 -11.47
N ARG A 395 3.97 -8.77 -11.88
CA ARG A 395 3.52 -8.88 -13.26
C ARG A 395 3.57 -7.53 -14.00
N GLU A 396 3.17 -6.44 -13.36
CA GLU A 396 3.00 -5.15 -14.03
C GLU A 396 4.28 -4.27 -14.05
N ARG A 397 5.30 -4.60 -13.25
CA ARG A 397 6.57 -3.84 -13.14
C ARG A 397 7.37 -3.69 -14.45
N GLY A 398 7.05 -4.46 -15.50
CA GLY A 398 7.64 -4.33 -16.83
C GLY A 398 7.16 -3.13 -17.64
N TYR A 399 6.00 -2.57 -17.26
CA TYR A 399 5.25 -1.61 -18.07
C TYR A 399 5.38 -0.16 -17.60
N GLY A 400 6.46 0.14 -16.85
CA GLY A 400 6.78 1.49 -16.41
C GLY A 400 5.87 2.03 -15.31
N ILE A 401 5.37 1.17 -14.40
CA ILE A 401 4.59 1.63 -13.25
C ILE A 401 5.40 2.59 -12.38
N PHE A 402 4.86 3.78 -12.17
CA PHE A 402 5.34 4.70 -11.15
C PHE A 402 4.86 4.23 -9.78
N VAL A 403 5.78 3.63 -9.02
CA VAL A 403 5.52 3.11 -7.66
C VAL A 403 4.87 4.16 -6.76
N SER A 404 5.27 5.43 -6.89
CA SER A 404 4.68 6.54 -6.14
C SER A 404 3.21 6.77 -6.47
N GLN A 405 2.78 6.60 -7.72
CA GLN A 405 1.39 6.76 -8.13
C GLN A 405 0.51 5.63 -7.60
N TYR A 406 1.01 4.39 -7.65
CA TYR A 406 0.34 3.23 -7.05
C TYR A 406 0.15 3.41 -5.53
N ILE A 407 1.20 3.84 -4.82
CA ILE A 407 1.11 4.11 -3.38
C ILE A 407 0.12 5.23 -3.11
N LEU A 408 0.18 6.33 -3.87
CA LEU A 408 -0.72 7.46 -3.68
C LEU A 408 -2.19 7.08 -3.95
N SER A 409 -2.46 6.33 -5.02
CA SER A 409 -3.83 5.88 -5.32
C SER A 409 -4.38 4.99 -4.20
N LYS A 410 -3.55 4.07 -3.69
CA LYS A 410 -3.95 3.18 -2.60
C LYS A 410 -4.12 3.94 -1.28
N PHE A 411 -3.21 4.85 -0.96
CA PHE A 411 -3.29 5.74 0.20
C PHE A 411 -4.58 6.56 0.22
N LEU A 412 -4.95 7.19 -0.91
CA LEU A 412 -6.16 8.01 -1.00
C LEU A 412 -7.43 7.20 -0.78
N ILE A 413 -7.57 6.03 -1.41
CA ILE A 413 -8.75 5.19 -1.25
C ILE A 413 -8.85 4.66 0.19
N LEU A 414 -7.77 4.13 0.75
CA LEU A 414 -7.79 3.61 2.12
C LEU A 414 -8.08 4.71 3.14
N SER A 415 -7.48 5.89 2.94
CA SER A 415 -7.75 7.07 3.76
C SER A 415 -9.22 7.49 3.68
N PHE A 416 -9.82 7.53 2.48
CA PHE A 416 -11.23 7.88 2.31
C PHE A 416 -12.17 7.03 3.17
N PHE A 417 -12.01 5.70 3.15
CA PHE A 417 -12.83 4.81 3.98
C PHE A 417 -12.61 5.05 5.48
N SER A 418 -11.36 5.24 5.88
CA SER A 418 -11.00 5.47 7.28
C SER A 418 -11.51 6.81 7.81
N ILE A 419 -11.57 7.85 6.97
CA ILE A 419 -12.15 9.16 7.29
C ILE A 419 -13.66 9.02 7.48
N ALA A 420 -14.35 8.31 6.58
CA ALA A 420 -15.78 8.03 6.73
C ALA A 420 -16.10 7.30 8.04
N GLN A 421 -15.27 6.31 8.42
CA GLN A 421 -15.40 5.64 9.72
C GLN A 421 -15.19 6.60 10.89
N SER A 422 -14.18 7.47 10.82
CA SER A 422 -13.90 8.46 11.87
C SER A 422 -15.04 9.45 12.02
N TRP A 423 -15.73 9.79 10.92
CA TRP A 423 -16.92 10.65 10.95
C TRP A 423 -18.09 9.99 11.68
N VAL A 424 -18.38 8.72 11.38
CA VAL A 424 -19.42 7.95 12.10
C VAL A 424 -19.08 7.85 13.59
N TYR A 425 -17.80 7.58 13.91
CA TYR A 425 -17.34 7.50 15.30
C TYR A 425 -17.57 8.81 16.06
N LEU A 426 -17.15 9.94 15.48
CA LEU A 426 -17.29 11.25 16.11
C LEU A 426 -18.74 11.69 16.22
N TRP A 427 -19.56 11.41 15.21
CA TRP A 427 -20.98 11.75 15.24
C TRP A 427 -21.68 11.08 16.43
N ILE A 428 -21.48 9.77 16.61
CA ILE A 428 -22.07 9.03 17.74
C ILE A 428 -21.45 9.47 19.07
N GLY A 429 -20.12 9.55 19.15
CA GLY A 429 -19.43 9.84 20.40
C GLY A 429 -19.68 11.26 20.93
N ASN A 430 -19.61 12.27 20.06
CA ASN A 430 -19.86 13.66 20.45
C ASN A 430 -21.32 13.89 20.83
N SER A 431 -22.27 13.20 20.18
CA SER A 431 -23.68 13.26 20.55
C SER A 431 -23.94 12.68 21.94
N ILE A 432 -23.26 11.61 22.35
CA ILE A 432 -23.44 10.99 23.67
C ILE A 432 -22.82 11.86 24.79
N LEU A 433 -21.66 12.47 24.53
CA LEU A 433 -20.92 13.29 25.48
C LEU A 433 -21.30 14.78 25.47
N LEU A 434 -22.30 15.18 24.67
CA LEU A 434 -22.77 16.56 24.52
C LEU A 434 -21.66 17.55 24.11
N ILE A 435 -20.73 17.12 23.26
CA ILE A 435 -19.69 17.98 22.71
C ILE A 435 -20.24 18.72 21.50
N HIS A 436 -20.63 19.97 21.68
CA HIS A 436 -21.28 20.75 20.64
C HIS A 436 -20.30 21.66 19.89
N GLN A 437 -20.55 21.89 18.60
CA GLN A 437 -19.81 22.77 17.68
C GLN A 437 -18.29 22.51 17.49
N MET A 438 -17.72 21.53 18.19
CA MET A 438 -16.30 21.15 18.07
C MET A 438 -16.05 20.00 17.10
N THR A 439 -17.08 19.48 16.43
CA THR A 439 -17.00 18.32 15.54
C THR A 439 -15.96 18.48 14.43
N TRP A 440 -15.84 19.68 13.83
CA TRP A 440 -14.87 19.94 12.77
C TRP A 440 -13.41 19.96 13.26
N HIS A 441 -13.15 20.48 14.45
CA HIS A 441 -11.82 20.46 15.06
C HIS A 441 -11.40 19.03 15.42
N TYR A 442 -12.31 18.25 16.00
CA TYR A 442 -12.09 16.81 16.23
C TYR A 442 -11.86 16.08 14.91
N MET A 443 -12.67 16.36 13.88
CA MET A 443 -12.54 15.75 12.57
C MET A 443 -11.16 16.00 11.98
N LEU A 444 -10.70 17.25 11.98
CA LEU A 444 -9.41 17.61 11.39
C LEU A 444 -8.27 16.80 12.03
N TRP A 445 -8.20 16.76 13.36
CA TRP A 445 -7.14 16.05 14.08
C TRP A 445 -7.26 14.53 13.97
N MET A 446 -8.48 14.01 13.96
CA MET A 446 -8.76 12.60 13.68
C MET A 446 -8.33 12.21 12.27
N VAL A 447 -8.67 13.01 11.26
CA VAL A 447 -8.30 12.78 9.85
C VAL A 447 -6.78 12.75 9.73
N ILE A 448 -6.07 13.76 10.22
CA ILE A 448 -4.60 13.81 10.12
C ILE A 448 -3.96 12.60 10.82
N THR A 449 -4.45 12.24 12.01
CA THR A 449 -3.96 11.07 12.75
C THR A 449 -4.21 9.77 11.98
N ASN A 450 -5.38 9.67 11.33
CA ASN A 450 -5.75 8.55 10.49
C ASN A 450 -4.88 8.44 9.23
N LEU A 451 -4.56 9.57 8.60
CA LEU A 451 -3.63 9.63 7.46
C LEU A 451 -2.22 9.17 7.88
N VAL A 452 -1.75 9.53 9.07
CA VAL A 452 -0.50 9.01 9.61
C VAL A 452 -0.61 7.49 9.84
N GLY A 453 -1.68 7.02 10.48
CA GLY A 453 -1.93 5.58 10.70
C GLY A 453 -1.93 4.78 9.39
N SER A 454 -2.61 5.29 8.37
CA SER A 454 -2.64 4.70 7.02
C SER A 454 -1.27 4.68 6.35
N SER A 455 -0.45 5.72 6.57
CA SER A 455 0.92 5.78 6.04
C SER A 455 1.84 4.75 6.72
N ILE A 456 1.72 4.61 8.05
CA ILE A 456 2.46 3.58 8.81
C ILE A 456 2.02 2.19 8.36
N GLY A 457 0.72 1.94 8.19
CA GLY A 457 0.23 0.64 7.75
C GLY A 457 0.70 0.29 6.33
N LEU A 458 0.74 1.23 5.39
CA LEU A 458 1.34 0.98 4.06
C LEU A 458 2.84 0.68 4.16
N LEU A 459 3.58 1.35 5.04
CA LEU A 459 5.00 1.06 5.28
C LEU A 459 5.21 -0.37 5.82
N VAL A 460 4.39 -0.77 6.79
CA VAL A 460 4.36 -2.14 7.34
C VAL A 460 4.08 -3.15 6.23
N SER A 461 3.07 -2.88 5.41
CA SER A 461 2.67 -3.72 4.29
C SER A 461 3.77 -3.88 3.25
N ALA A 462 4.49 -2.80 2.92
CA ALA A 462 5.60 -2.85 1.99
C ALA A 462 6.84 -3.55 2.56
N SER A 463 7.01 -3.57 3.88
CA SER A 463 8.21 -4.11 4.53
C SER A 463 8.12 -5.63 4.75
N ILE A 464 6.94 -6.14 5.10
CA ILE A 464 6.72 -7.52 5.55
C ILE A 464 6.28 -8.42 4.39
N LYS A 465 6.56 -9.73 4.49
CA LYS A 465 6.19 -10.73 3.46
C LYS A 465 4.84 -11.40 3.71
N SER A 466 4.43 -11.56 4.98
CA SER A 466 3.23 -12.30 5.37
C SER A 466 2.14 -11.40 5.94
N ASN A 467 0.90 -11.65 5.55
CA ASN A 467 -0.28 -10.94 6.04
C ASN A 467 -0.45 -11.08 7.57
N LYS A 468 -0.26 -12.30 8.11
CA LYS A 468 -0.39 -12.56 9.55
C LYS A 468 0.64 -11.75 10.36
N SER A 469 1.88 -11.68 9.88
CA SER A 469 2.95 -10.92 10.53
C SER A 469 2.70 -9.40 10.49
N ALA A 470 2.10 -8.89 9.42
CA ALA A 470 1.74 -7.48 9.33
C ALA A 470 0.67 -7.10 10.37
N LEU A 471 -0.35 -7.95 10.55
CA LEU A 471 -1.40 -7.73 11.55
C LEU A 471 -0.88 -7.85 12.99
N SER A 472 0.06 -8.76 13.26
CA SER A 472 0.66 -8.88 14.61
C SER A 472 1.54 -7.69 15.01
N LEU A 473 2.00 -6.87 14.06
CA LEU A 473 2.72 -5.63 14.39
C LEU A 473 1.82 -4.48 14.82
N ILE A 474 0.51 -4.56 14.59
CA ILE A 474 -0.42 -3.48 14.91
C ILE A 474 -0.35 -3.10 16.40
N PRO A 475 -0.44 -4.03 17.36
CA PRO A 475 -0.30 -3.70 18.78
C PRO A 475 1.09 -3.17 19.13
N ILE A 476 2.15 -3.73 18.53
CA ILE A 476 3.54 -3.31 18.76
C ILE A 476 3.77 -1.85 18.35
N ILE A 477 3.07 -1.39 17.31
CA ILE A 477 3.11 0.01 16.87
C ILE A 477 2.25 0.90 17.76
N ILE A 478 1.06 0.45 18.16
CA ILE A 478 0.09 1.29 18.87
C ILE A 478 0.42 1.44 20.36
N ILE A 479 0.91 0.39 21.04
CA ILE A 479 1.18 0.44 22.49
C ILE A 479 2.18 1.55 22.85
N PRO A 480 3.35 1.70 22.17
CA PRO A 480 4.26 2.81 22.43
C PRO A 480 3.61 4.17 22.17
N GLN A 481 2.73 4.26 21.16
CA GLN A 481 2.02 5.49 20.85
C GLN A 481 1.07 5.88 21.99
N ILE A 482 0.40 4.90 22.59
CA ILE A 482 -0.48 5.11 23.74
C ILE A 482 0.33 5.55 24.98
N LEU A 483 1.42 4.85 25.27
CA LEU A 483 2.22 5.10 26.48
C LEU A 483 2.94 6.46 26.46
N LEU A 484 3.44 6.89 25.29
CA LEU A 484 4.35 8.03 25.18
C LEU A 484 3.71 9.32 24.68
N ALA A 485 2.40 9.31 24.41
CA ALA A 485 1.67 10.49 23.94
C ALA A 485 1.49 11.60 25.00
N GLY A 486 1.74 11.31 26.28
CA GLY A 486 1.61 12.28 27.38
C GLY A 486 0.20 12.36 27.99
N ALA A 487 -0.76 11.60 27.47
CA ALA A 487 -2.14 11.55 27.98
C ALA A 487 -2.33 10.53 29.12
N LEU A 488 -1.80 9.31 28.95
CA LEU A 488 -1.91 8.24 29.94
C LEU A 488 -0.89 8.42 31.08
N ILE A 489 0.34 8.79 30.72
CA ILE A 489 1.44 9.05 31.64
C ILE A 489 1.87 10.51 31.44
N GLU A 490 1.71 11.33 32.48
CA GLU A 490 2.22 12.70 32.49
C GLU A 490 3.75 12.67 32.35
N TYR A 491 4.33 13.55 31.52
CA TYR A 491 5.77 13.54 31.25
C TYR A 491 6.65 13.68 32.50
N LYS A 492 6.18 14.41 33.52
CA LYS A 492 6.86 14.54 34.82
C LYS A 492 6.97 13.22 35.60
N LYS A 493 6.17 12.21 35.26
CA LYS A 493 6.11 10.89 35.90
C LYS A 493 6.78 9.79 35.06
N ILE A 494 7.38 10.12 33.91
CA ILE A 494 8.16 9.16 33.11
C ILE A 494 9.48 8.83 33.82
N ASN A 495 9.95 7.60 33.66
CA ASN A 495 11.23 7.14 34.19
C ASN A 495 12.36 8.13 33.82
N PRO A 496 13.02 8.78 34.80
CA PRO A 496 14.06 9.78 34.57
C PRO A 496 15.25 9.24 33.75
N SER A 497 15.53 7.94 33.78
CA SER A 497 16.64 7.35 33.03
C SER A 497 16.46 7.37 31.50
N LEU A 498 15.26 7.70 31.00
CA LEU A 498 14.95 7.75 29.57
C LEU A 498 15.25 9.13 28.93
N TYR A 499 15.55 10.15 29.73
CA TYR A 499 15.91 11.47 29.20
C TYR A 499 17.36 11.44 28.68
N PHE A 500 17.58 11.92 27.45
CA PHE A 500 18.91 11.96 26.86
C PHE A 500 19.65 13.23 27.30
N GLY A 501 20.73 13.05 28.06
CA GLY A 501 21.60 14.14 28.53
C GLY A 501 21.44 14.41 30.03
N ASN A 502 22.55 14.35 30.76
CA ASN A 502 22.66 14.65 32.19
C ASN A 502 22.59 16.17 32.47
N ASP A 503 21.66 16.91 31.86
CA ASP A 503 21.50 18.33 32.15
C ASP A 503 20.71 18.52 33.46
N THR A 504 21.44 18.50 34.58
CA THR A 504 20.94 18.80 35.92
C THR A 504 20.47 20.26 36.09
N SER A 505 20.68 21.12 35.08
CA SER A 505 20.29 22.54 35.04
C SER A 505 18.79 22.77 34.80
N ASN A 506 18.06 21.79 34.24
CA ASN A 506 16.64 21.91 33.89
C ASN A 506 15.67 21.25 34.89
N LYS A 507 16.09 21.04 36.14
CA LYS A 507 15.27 20.41 37.20
C LYS A 507 13.94 21.12 37.50
N HIS A 508 13.75 22.36 37.03
CA HIS A 508 12.57 23.17 37.32
C HIS A 508 11.41 22.97 36.33
N ILE A 509 11.64 22.41 35.13
CA ILE A 509 10.58 22.24 34.12
C ILE A 509 9.93 20.86 34.30
N LYS A 510 8.77 20.83 34.96
CA LYS A 510 8.05 19.57 35.26
C LYS A 510 7.50 18.92 34.00
N HIS A 511 6.95 19.67 33.05
CA HIS A 511 6.32 19.13 31.84
C HIS A 511 7.20 19.21 30.56
N ARG A 512 8.52 19.12 30.69
CA ARG A 512 9.41 18.98 29.50
C ARG A 512 9.13 17.64 28.82
N VAL A 513 8.97 17.68 27.50
CA VAL A 513 8.77 16.44 26.74
C VAL A 513 10.11 15.77 26.43
N PRO A 514 10.28 14.47 26.73
CA PRO A 514 11.49 13.74 26.35
C PRO A 514 11.72 13.76 24.83
N GLU A 515 12.99 13.72 24.41
CA GLU A 515 13.38 13.84 23.00
C GLU A 515 12.76 12.73 22.14
N PHE A 516 12.74 11.49 22.64
CA PHE A 516 12.20 10.34 21.92
C PHE A 516 10.67 10.39 21.76
N CYS A 517 9.96 11.10 22.63
CA CYS A 517 8.52 11.33 22.51
C CYS A 517 8.17 12.26 21.33
N ASN A 518 9.14 12.95 20.71
CA ASN A 518 8.91 13.71 19.46
C ASN A 518 8.60 12.81 18.26
N ILE A 519 8.95 11.51 18.31
CA ILE A 519 8.72 10.55 17.21
C ILE A 519 7.27 10.03 17.22
N ILE A 520 6.51 10.27 18.28
CA ILE A 520 5.17 9.72 18.55
C ILE A 520 4.09 10.63 17.94
N PRO A 521 3.43 10.27 16.82
CA PRO A 521 2.44 11.15 16.19
C PRO A 521 1.22 11.43 17.07
N LEU A 522 0.79 10.46 17.90
CA LEU A 522 -0.34 10.66 18.82
C LEU A 522 -0.11 11.80 19.82
N ARG A 523 1.14 12.05 20.21
CA ARG A 523 1.46 13.21 21.07
C ARG A 523 1.05 14.51 20.39
N TRP A 524 1.47 14.70 19.14
CA TRP A 524 1.27 15.94 18.40
C TRP A 524 -0.21 16.21 18.14
N SER A 525 -0.98 15.18 17.78
CA SER A 525 -2.43 15.33 17.60
C SER A 525 -3.17 15.52 18.91
N TYR A 526 -2.77 14.83 19.99
CA TYR A 526 -3.40 14.98 21.31
C TYR A 526 -3.19 16.37 21.89
N GLU A 527 -1.95 16.85 21.89
CA GLU A 527 -1.60 18.21 22.34
C GLU A 527 -2.43 19.25 21.61
N SER A 528 -2.53 19.12 20.28
CA SER A 528 -3.25 20.10 19.46
C SER A 528 -4.76 20.06 19.67
N LEU A 529 -5.35 18.87 19.84
CA LEU A 529 -6.79 18.75 20.02
C LEU A 529 -7.23 19.20 21.42
N ILE A 530 -6.39 19.01 22.45
CA ILE A 530 -6.64 19.58 23.80
C ILE A 530 -6.59 21.11 23.77
N ILE A 531 -5.56 21.69 23.14
CA ILE A 531 -5.47 23.15 23.00
C ILE A 531 -6.66 23.65 22.18
N ALA A 532 -6.96 23.01 21.04
CA ALA A 532 -8.12 23.36 20.21
C ALA A 532 -9.44 23.28 20.99
N GLN A 533 -9.64 22.27 21.84
CA GLN A 533 -10.84 22.15 22.67
C GLN A 533 -11.00 23.35 23.63
N ASN A 534 -9.90 23.81 24.22
CA ASN A 534 -9.91 24.97 25.10
C ASN A 534 -10.07 26.30 24.34
N GLU A 535 -9.50 26.40 23.14
CA GLU A 535 -9.28 27.66 22.44
C GLU A 535 -10.27 27.97 21.32
N TYR A 536 -10.82 26.95 20.68
CA TYR A 536 -11.66 27.10 19.48
C TYR A 536 -13.13 26.72 19.72
N ASN A 537 -13.54 26.55 20.98
CA ASN A 537 -14.96 26.48 21.31
C ASN A 537 -15.61 27.86 21.13
N LEU A 538 -16.91 27.88 20.80
CA LEU A 538 -17.65 29.09 20.45
C LEU A 538 -17.45 30.21 21.47
N LEU A 539 -17.58 29.87 22.76
CA LEU A 539 -17.42 30.83 23.85
C LEU A 539 -15.99 31.37 23.94
N ALA A 540 -14.97 30.51 23.85
CA ALA A 540 -13.58 30.94 23.89
C ALA A 540 -13.19 31.79 22.68
N THR A 541 -13.74 31.50 21.49
CA THR A 541 -13.50 32.30 20.28
C THR A 541 -14.11 33.69 20.40
N THR A 542 -15.36 33.80 20.83
CA THR A 542 -16.02 35.11 20.99
C THR A 542 -15.37 35.92 22.10
N LEU A 543 -15.03 35.28 23.23
CA LEU A 543 -14.28 35.94 24.30
C LEU A 543 -12.90 36.42 23.85
N ARG A 544 -12.21 35.68 22.98
CA ARG A 544 -10.91 36.08 22.42
C ARG A 544 -11.05 37.30 21.51
N GLU A 545 -12.04 37.30 20.61
CA GLU A 545 -12.30 38.42 19.69
C GLU A 545 -12.67 39.70 20.46
N ILE A 546 -13.54 39.58 21.46
CA ILE A 546 -13.91 40.70 22.34
C ILE A 546 -12.68 41.21 23.10
N ASN A 547 -11.86 40.30 23.63
CA ASN A 547 -10.63 40.66 24.35
C ASN A 547 -9.57 41.29 23.45
N SER A 548 -9.41 40.86 22.19
CA SER A 548 -8.42 41.46 21.30
C SER A 548 -8.77 42.91 20.97
N ILE A 549 -10.03 43.17 20.64
CA ILE A 549 -10.52 44.54 20.40
C ILE A 549 -10.37 45.39 21.66
N LYS A 550 -10.74 44.86 22.83
CA LYS A 550 -10.55 45.52 24.13
C LYS A 550 -9.09 45.90 24.36
N ASN A 551 -8.16 44.96 24.15
CA ASN A 551 -6.73 45.18 24.37
C ASN A 551 -6.14 46.18 23.35
N ASP A 552 -6.57 46.16 22.10
CA ASP A 552 -6.14 47.11 21.07
C ASP A 552 -6.61 48.53 21.37
N LEU A 553 -7.82 48.68 21.91
CA LEU A 553 -8.33 49.97 22.38
C LEU A 553 -7.59 50.47 23.63
N LEU A 554 -7.27 49.58 24.57
CA LEU A 554 -6.51 49.93 25.79
C LEU A 554 -5.06 50.36 25.51
N LYS A 555 -4.47 49.95 24.37
CA LYS A 555 -3.12 50.36 23.95
C LYS A 555 -3.08 51.77 23.36
N LYS A 556 -4.21 52.37 23.00
CA LYS A 556 -4.25 53.74 22.46
C LYS A 556 -4.03 54.76 23.57
N THR A 557 -3.12 55.71 23.36
CA THR A 557 -2.75 56.74 24.34
C THR A 557 -3.83 57.81 24.56
N ASN A 558 -4.66 58.10 23.55
CA ASN A 558 -5.82 58.98 23.65
C ASN A 558 -7.05 58.29 23.04
N LEU A 559 -8.06 58.00 23.86
CA LEU A 559 -9.31 57.40 23.43
C LEU A 559 -10.27 58.48 22.91
N SER A 560 -10.81 58.27 21.71
CA SER A 560 -11.95 59.07 21.20
C SER A 560 -13.22 58.73 22.02
N PRO A 561 -14.18 59.65 22.20
CA PRO A 561 -15.45 59.33 22.89
C PRO A 561 -16.21 58.15 22.25
N LYS A 562 -16.01 57.90 20.94
CA LYS A 562 -16.56 56.71 20.26
C LYS A 562 -15.82 55.41 20.61
N ASP A 563 -14.52 55.50 20.83
CA ASP A 563 -13.69 54.36 21.23
C ASP A 563 -13.96 53.97 22.69
N GLU A 564 -14.28 54.95 23.54
CA GLU A 564 -14.69 54.72 24.93
C GLU A 564 -16.03 54.00 25.04
N VAL A 565 -17.03 54.40 24.25
CA VAL A 565 -18.32 53.67 24.16
C VAL A 565 -18.10 52.24 23.67
N THR A 566 -17.26 52.06 22.65
CA THR A 566 -16.94 50.73 22.11
C THR A 566 -16.24 49.87 23.18
N LEU A 567 -15.30 50.46 23.93
CA LEU A 567 -14.58 49.77 25.01
C LEU A 567 -15.53 49.32 26.12
N ASN A 568 -16.48 50.17 26.53
CA ASN A 568 -17.47 49.82 27.55
C ASN A 568 -18.42 48.71 27.06
N GLN A 569 -18.94 48.81 25.83
CA GLN A 569 -19.75 47.75 25.22
C GLN A 569 -19.02 46.39 25.21
N HIS A 570 -17.72 46.38 24.92
CA HIS A 570 -16.92 45.14 24.92
C HIS A 570 -16.64 44.62 26.34
N LYS A 571 -16.48 45.49 27.35
CA LYS A 571 -16.36 45.08 28.77
C LYS A 571 -17.67 44.47 29.30
N ASP A 572 -18.80 45.08 28.95
CA ASP A 572 -20.12 44.64 29.36
C ASP A 572 -20.45 43.30 28.71
N ALA A 573 -20.23 43.16 27.40
CA ALA A 573 -20.41 41.90 26.69
C ALA A 573 -19.51 40.78 27.22
N TYR A 574 -18.25 41.09 27.55
CA TYR A 574 -17.34 40.09 28.14
C TYR A 574 -17.87 39.53 29.45
N THR A 575 -18.40 40.39 30.33
CA THR A 575 -18.96 40.00 31.61
C THR A 575 -20.26 39.22 31.42
N LEU A 576 -21.11 39.68 30.50
CA LEU A 576 -22.39 39.06 30.19
C LEU A 576 -22.23 37.64 29.64
N LEU A 577 -21.25 37.40 28.75
CA LEU A 577 -21.01 36.08 28.16
C LEU A 577 -20.68 34.99 29.19
N PHE A 578 -20.04 35.33 30.32
CA PHE A 578 -19.80 34.36 31.40
C PHE A 578 -21.06 34.04 32.21
N GLY A 579 -21.96 35.01 32.34
CA GLY A 579 -23.22 34.91 33.07
C GLY A 579 -24.41 34.46 32.23
N LEU A 580 -24.22 34.28 30.92
CA LEU A 580 -25.30 33.99 29.98
C LEU A 580 -25.91 32.61 30.24
N LYS A 581 -27.23 32.59 30.36
CA LYS A 581 -28.05 31.40 30.62
C LYS A 581 -29.13 31.26 29.56
N ALA A 582 -29.48 30.03 29.23
CA ALA A 582 -30.55 29.71 28.30
C ALA A 582 -31.23 28.40 28.69
N LYS A 583 -32.38 28.09 28.06
CA LYS A 583 -33.10 26.83 28.29
C LYS A 583 -32.46 25.69 27.51
N ASN A 584 -32.00 25.96 26.30
CA ASN A 584 -31.43 24.97 25.39
C ASN A 584 -30.10 25.44 24.79
N PHE A 585 -29.29 24.48 24.33
CA PHE A 585 -28.01 24.76 23.68
C PHE A 585 -28.14 25.61 22.39
N ASN A 586 -29.20 25.40 21.60
CA ASN A 586 -29.43 26.17 20.38
C ASN A 586 -29.73 27.64 20.68
N GLU A 587 -30.58 27.91 21.67
CA GLU A 587 -30.89 29.27 22.13
C GLU A 587 -29.63 29.97 22.65
N LEU A 588 -28.79 29.24 23.38
CA LEU A 588 -27.51 29.77 23.86
C LEU A 588 -26.55 30.14 22.72
N THR A 589 -26.54 29.34 21.66
CA THR A 589 -25.76 29.62 20.44
C THR A 589 -26.30 30.86 19.72
N ASP A 590 -27.61 30.96 19.57
CA ASP A 590 -28.26 32.08 18.90
C ASP A 590 -28.00 33.40 19.65
N LEU A 591 -28.08 33.38 20.99
CA LEU A 591 -27.75 34.54 21.83
C LEU A 591 -26.29 34.98 21.67
N ILE A 592 -25.33 34.04 21.69
CA ILE A 592 -23.91 34.38 21.49
C ILE A 592 -23.70 35.01 20.10
N ASN A 593 -24.35 34.48 19.06
CA ASN A 593 -24.27 35.04 17.71
C ASN A 593 -24.90 36.44 17.63
N GLN A 594 -26.07 36.66 18.24
CA GLN A 594 -26.74 37.96 18.30
C GLN A 594 -25.92 39.01 19.05
N ILE A 595 -25.27 38.63 20.16
CA ILE A 595 -24.36 39.51 20.90
C ILE A 595 -23.18 39.91 20.01
N THR A 596 -22.60 38.94 19.30
CA THR A 596 -21.46 39.19 18.40
C THR A 596 -21.86 40.11 17.24
N GLU A 597 -23.04 39.90 16.65
CA GLU A 597 -23.58 40.75 15.58
C GLU A 597 -23.87 42.17 16.10
N SER A 598 -24.47 42.31 17.27
CA SER A 598 -24.84 43.61 17.86
C SER A 598 -23.62 44.42 18.29
N LEU A 599 -22.55 43.74 18.73
CA LEU A 599 -21.23 44.34 18.95
C LEU A 599 -20.61 44.85 17.64
N SER A 600 -20.72 44.09 16.55
CA SER A 600 -20.22 44.53 15.23
C SER A 600 -20.96 45.76 14.71
N GLN A 601 -22.26 45.87 15.00
CA GLN A 601 -23.12 47.01 14.63
C GLN A 601 -23.03 48.20 15.61
N LYS A 602 -22.24 48.09 16.70
CA LYS A 602 -22.07 49.11 17.75
C LYS A 602 -23.35 49.52 18.48
N LYS A 603 -24.36 48.64 18.51
CA LYS A 603 -25.67 48.87 19.14
C LYS A 603 -25.92 47.98 20.36
N PHE A 604 -24.86 47.41 20.92
CA PHE A 604 -24.97 46.48 22.03
C PHE A 604 -25.47 47.17 23.30
N ASP A 605 -26.56 46.63 23.88
CA ASP A 605 -27.03 46.89 25.24
C ASP A 605 -27.11 45.53 25.99
N GLY A 606 -26.52 45.46 27.18
CA GLY A 606 -26.44 44.22 27.94
C GLY A 606 -27.78 43.75 28.52
N ASN A 607 -28.74 44.65 28.72
CA ASN A 607 -30.03 44.30 29.33
C ASN A 607 -30.91 43.45 28.39
N ASP A 608 -30.71 43.55 27.08
CA ASP A 608 -31.51 42.87 26.06
C ASP A 608 -31.28 41.35 26.02
N TYR A 609 -30.22 40.85 26.66
CA TYR A 609 -29.76 39.47 26.55
C TYR A 609 -29.80 38.69 27.88
N LEU A 610 -30.39 39.28 28.93
CA LEU A 610 -30.58 38.62 30.22
C LEU A 610 -31.81 37.70 30.17
N ILE A 611 -31.58 36.42 29.86
CA ILE A 611 -32.61 35.39 29.85
C ILE A 611 -32.42 34.46 31.06
N ASP A 612 -33.52 34.16 31.75
CA ASP A 612 -33.54 33.12 32.79
C ASP A 612 -33.47 31.73 32.15
N GLY A 613 -32.46 30.96 32.53
CA GLY A 613 -32.24 29.60 32.06
C GLY A 613 -31.42 28.76 33.03
N GLU A 614 -31.48 27.44 32.89
CA GLU A 614 -30.76 26.50 33.75
C GLU A 614 -29.34 26.20 33.24
N LEU A 615 -29.11 26.29 31.93
CA LEU A 615 -27.83 26.00 31.30
C LEU A 615 -27.02 27.28 31.10
N SER A 616 -25.83 27.37 31.71
CA SER A 616 -24.91 28.48 31.47
C SER A 616 -23.96 28.24 30.29
N ALA A 617 -23.48 29.32 29.68
CA ALA A 617 -22.55 29.25 28.54
C ALA A 617 -21.24 28.54 28.89
N SER A 618 -20.74 28.76 30.12
CA SER A 618 -19.54 28.09 30.62
C SER A 618 -19.77 26.58 30.81
N GLN A 619 -20.93 26.18 31.33
CA GLN A 619 -21.31 24.76 31.48
C GLN A 619 -21.45 24.02 30.15
N ALA A 620 -21.88 24.73 29.10
CA ALA A 620 -22.12 24.17 27.78
C ALA A 620 -20.85 24.02 26.92
N PHE A 621 -19.92 24.98 26.98
CA PHE A 621 -18.80 25.07 26.02
C PHE A 621 -17.42 24.84 26.62
N LEU A 622 -17.22 25.10 27.91
CA LEU A 622 -15.92 24.95 28.56
C LEU A 622 -15.90 23.65 29.34
N ASN A 623 -14.79 22.91 29.24
CA ASN A 623 -14.53 21.79 30.12
C ASN A 623 -13.46 22.20 31.14
N SER A 624 -13.80 22.11 32.43
CA SER A 624 -12.92 22.48 33.54
C SER A 624 -11.57 21.76 33.46
N LYS A 625 -11.59 20.44 33.25
CA LYS A 625 -10.37 19.64 33.23
C LYS A 625 -9.44 19.98 32.06
N VAL A 626 -10.00 20.18 30.87
CA VAL A 626 -9.24 20.63 29.69
C VAL A 626 -8.62 22.02 29.94
N LYS A 627 -9.41 22.95 30.50
CA LYS A 627 -8.95 24.30 30.83
C LYS A 627 -7.82 24.28 31.86
N ASP A 628 -7.92 23.46 32.89
CA ASP A 628 -6.89 23.31 33.93
C ASP A 628 -5.57 22.83 33.34
N LEU A 629 -5.61 21.81 32.47
CA LEU A 629 -4.41 21.27 31.82
C LEU A 629 -3.68 22.33 30.98
N VAL A 630 -4.41 23.10 30.17
CA VAL A 630 -3.82 24.17 29.35
C VAL A 630 -3.34 25.32 30.23
N THR A 631 -4.10 25.71 31.24
CA THR A 631 -3.73 26.82 32.14
C THR A 631 -2.46 26.49 32.94
N LEU A 632 -2.34 25.26 33.44
CA LEU A 632 -1.12 24.79 34.10
C LEU A 632 0.10 24.86 33.18
N ALA A 633 -0.05 24.48 31.90
CA ALA A 633 1.03 24.56 30.93
C ALA A 633 1.44 26.01 30.62
N GLU A 634 0.50 26.94 30.54
CA GLU A 634 0.77 28.38 30.36
C GLU A 634 1.52 28.97 31.56
N ILE A 635 1.10 28.64 32.79
CA ILE A 635 1.78 29.08 34.01
C ILE A 635 3.24 28.60 34.02
N GLU A 636 3.51 27.36 33.61
CA GLU A 636 4.88 26.84 33.52
C GLU A 636 5.70 27.49 32.40
N THR A 637 5.05 27.94 31.33
CA THR A 637 5.71 28.64 30.22
C THR A 637 6.10 30.08 30.61
N GLU A 638 5.30 30.71 31.47
CA GLU A 638 5.52 32.08 31.97
C GLU A 638 6.26 32.14 33.31
N ASP A 639 6.70 31.01 33.87
CA ASP A 639 7.42 30.97 35.16
C ASP A 639 8.73 31.79 35.07
N TYR A 640 8.73 32.93 35.76
CA TYR A 640 9.84 33.89 35.89
C TYR A 640 11.12 33.27 36.46
N ARG A 641 11.06 32.08 37.08
CA ARG A 641 12.26 31.38 37.55
C ARG A 641 13.13 30.83 36.42
N ASN A 642 12.62 30.82 35.18
CA ASN A 642 13.31 30.38 33.98
C ASN A 642 13.91 31.55 33.16
N ASP A 643 14.20 32.69 33.80
CA ASP A 643 14.65 34.00 33.27
C ASP A 643 15.97 34.05 32.46
N SER A 644 16.36 32.99 31.76
CA SER A 644 17.27 33.10 30.62
C SER A 644 16.47 33.47 29.37
N GLU A 645 16.43 34.77 29.02
CA GLU A 645 15.75 35.33 27.83
C GLU A 645 16.06 34.56 26.52
N GLU A 646 17.19 33.85 26.45
CA GLU A 646 17.62 33.12 25.26
C GLU A 646 16.91 31.77 25.03
N LYS A 647 16.27 31.14 26.05
CA LYS A 647 15.65 29.81 25.89
C LYS A 647 14.43 29.59 26.80
N LYS A 648 13.28 30.18 26.44
CA LYS A 648 11.99 29.73 27.00
C LYS A 648 11.77 28.24 26.66
N PRO A 649 11.53 27.37 27.65
CA PRO A 649 11.40 25.94 27.41
C PRO A 649 10.10 25.60 26.68
N THR A 650 10.14 24.61 25.79
CA THR A 650 8.93 24.09 25.15
C THR A 650 8.14 23.23 26.13
N VAL A 651 7.03 23.75 26.64
CA VAL A 651 6.14 23.06 27.58
C VAL A 651 5.05 22.31 26.80
N PHE A 652 4.75 21.09 27.23
CA PHE A 652 3.64 20.32 26.68
C PHE A 652 2.29 20.97 26.99
N LEU A 653 1.39 21.05 26.00
CA LEU A 653 0.08 21.75 26.08
C LEU A 653 0.17 23.29 26.15
N GLY A 654 1.36 23.86 26.00
CA GLY A 654 1.52 25.31 25.84
C GLY A 654 1.00 25.79 24.48
N LYS A 655 0.40 26.98 24.44
CA LYS A 655 -0.20 27.59 23.23
C LYS A 655 0.83 28.03 22.20
N ALA A 656 1.99 28.49 22.67
CA ALA A 656 3.09 28.92 21.83
C ALA A 656 4.37 28.13 22.13
N LYS A 657 5.11 27.78 21.07
CA LYS A 657 6.41 27.14 21.15
C LYS A 657 7.50 28.09 20.65
N HIS A 658 8.55 28.25 21.45
CA HIS A 658 9.73 29.03 21.10
C HIS A 658 10.79 28.08 20.51
N ILE A 659 11.02 28.18 19.20
CA ILE A 659 11.97 27.31 18.49
C ILE A 659 12.87 28.21 17.64
N PHE A 660 14.20 28.10 17.82
CA PHE A 660 15.21 28.89 17.12
C PHE A 660 14.98 30.41 17.17
N GLY A 661 14.57 30.95 18.32
CA GLY A 661 14.34 32.39 18.52
C GLY A 661 13.02 32.94 17.95
N SER A 662 12.21 32.10 17.29
CA SER A 662 10.88 32.47 16.76
C SER A 662 9.76 31.82 17.57
N THR A 663 8.64 32.53 17.71
CA THR A 663 7.39 32.03 18.32
C THR A 663 6.49 31.41 17.27
N PHE A 664 6.09 30.16 17.50
CA PHE A 664 5.12 29.45 16.65
C PHE A 664 3.88 29.08 17.45
N ASN A 665 2.70 29.21 16.84
CA ASN A 665 1.48 28.62 17.37
C ASN A 665 1.65 27.08 17.38
N THR A 666 1.44 26.47 18.54
CA THR A 666 1.57 25.02 18.74
C THR A 666 0.71 24.23 17.76
N ILE A 667 -0.53 24.65 17.51
CA ILE A 667 -1.47 23.94 16.62
C ILE A 667 -0.95 23.91 15.18
N SER A 668 -0.47 25.06 14.67
CA SER A 668 0.07 25.17 13.31
C SER A 668 1.36 24.38 13.14
N LEU A 669 2.24 24.43 14.14
CA LEU A 669 3.49 23.67 14.14
C LEU A 669 3.22 22.16 14.15
N ASN A 670 2.34 21.72 15.05
CA ASN A 670 1.98 20.32 15.19
C ASN A 670 1.31 19.79 13.89
N PHE A 671 0.49 20.61 13.22
CA PHE A 671 -0.10 20.27 11.92
C PHE A 671 1.00 20.03 10.86
N PHE A 672 1.96 20.93 10.75
CA PHE A 672 3.08 20.81 9.82
C PHE A 672 3.92 19.54 10.09
N VAL A 673 4.21 19.27 11.36
CA VAL A 673 4.93 18.06 11.79
C VAL A 673 4.17 16.78 11.38
N MET A 674 2.85 16.75 11.56
CA MET A 674 2.04 15.59 11.14
C MET A 674 2.03 15.41 9.62
N CYS A 675 1.95 16.49 8.84
CA CYS A 675 2.09 16.42 7.38
C CYS A 675 3.47 15.89 6.96
N LEU A 676 4.54 16.30 7.65
CA LEU A 676 5.89 15.80 7.40
C LEU A 676 6.02 14.29 7.71
N PHE A 677 5.36 13.80 8.78
CA PHE A 677 5.28 12.37 9.06
C PHE A 677 4.62 11.60 7.90
N ILE A 678 3.50 12.08 7.38
CA ILE A 678 2.81 11.45 6.23
C ILE A 678 3.74 11.39 5.02
N LEU A 679 4.36 12.52 4.65
CA LEU A 679 5.22 12.58 3.47
C LEU A 679 6.47 11.70 3.62
N SER A 680 7.12 11.72 4.78
CA SER A 680 8.31 10.90 5.05
C SER A 680 7.99 9.39 5.04
N LEU A 681 6.86 8.98 5.62
CA LEU A 681 6.43 7.57 5.62
C LEU A 681 6.06 7.08 4.21
N LEU A 682 5.35 7.89 3.42
CA LEU A 682 4.98 7.53 2.04
C LEU A 682 6.21 7.47 1.12
N THR A 683 7.16 8.41 1.28
CA THR A 683 8.42 8.38 0.52
C THR A 683 9.28 7.17 0.89
N LEU A 684 9.39 6.84 2.17
CA LEU A 684 10.08 5.63 2.64
C LEU A 684 9.43 4.36 2.10
N THR A 685 8.09 4.29 2.12
CA THR A 685 7.32 3.17 1.53
C THR A 685 7.63 3.02 0.04
N GLY A 686 7.68 4.14 -0.69
CA GLY A 686 8.06 4.17 -2.10
C GLY A 686 9.48 3.69 -2.35
N LEU A 687 10.44 4.08 -1.51
CA LEU A 687 11.83 3.63 -1.62
C LEU A 687 11.97 2.13 -1.38
N ILE A 688 11.31 1.59 -0.35
CA ILE A 688 11.32 0.15 -0.03
C ILE A 688 10.69 -0.65 -1.15
N LEU A 689 9.50 -0.25 -1.62
CA LEU A 689 8.80 -0.95 -2.68
C LEU A 689 9.57 -0.86 -4.01
N ARG A 690 10.18 0.29 -4.33
CA ARG A 690 11.03 0.45 -5.52
C ARG A 690 12.28 -0.43 -5.43
N ARG A 691 12.90 -0.56 -4.24
CA ARG A 691 14.03 -1.48 -4.02
C ARG A 691 13.60 -2.93 -4.22
N LYS A 692 12.46 -3.37 -3.65
CA LYS A 692 11.93 -4.73 -3.84
C LYS A 692 11.57 -5.04 -5.30
N LEU A 693 10.96 -4.09 -6.02
CA LEU A 693 10.59 -4.28 -7.42
C LEU A 693 11.79 -4.28 -8.38
N ARG A 694 12.87 -3.54 -8.01
CA ARG A 694 14.14 -3.48 -8.76
C ARG A 694 15.11 -4.59 -8.41
N SER A 695 15.06 -5.14 -7.19
CA SER A 695 15.97 -6.21 -6.80
C SER A 695 15.71 -7.42 -7.70
N SER A 696 16.72 -7.75 -8.50
CA SER A 696 16.77 -8.88 -9.41
C SER A 696 17.21 -10.16 -8.70
N SER A 697 17.03 -10.26 -7.38
CA SER A 697 17.66 -11.33 -6.58
C SER A 697 16.78 -12.55 -6.37
N GLY A 698 15.56 -12.62 -6.91
CA GLY A 698 14.65 -13.78 -6.77
C GLY A 698 14.21 -14.13 -5.33
N GLN A 699 14.90 -13.63 -4.30
CA GLN A 699 14.75 -13.96 -2.89
C GLN A 699 14.08 -12.84 -2.06
N SER A 700 13.97 -11.64 -2.63
CA SER A 700 13.53 -10.42 -1.93
C SER A 700 12.06 -10.04 -2.11
N ILE A 701 11.29 -10.89 -2.80
CA ILE A 701 9.84 -10.73 -2.96
C ILE A 701 9.16 -11.69 -2.00
#